data_AF-A0A7I9UYT3-F1
#
_entry.id   AF-A0A7I9UYT3-F1
#
_cell.length_a   1.000
_cell.length_b   1.000
_cell.length_c   1.000
_cell.angle_alpha   90.00
_cell.angle_beta   90.00
_cell.angle_gamma   90.00
#
_symmetry.space_group_name_H-M   'P 1'
#
loop_
_entity.id
_entity.type
_entity.pdbx_description
1 polymer ?
#
loop_
_entity_poly.entity_id
_entity_poly.type
_entity_poly.pdbx_seq_one_letter_code
_entity_poly.pdbx_strand_id
1 'polypeptide(L)'
;MGTDSPSSDALRPVRVVPTPVAVLAELIGASDPESGGEVTGVTLRAQRAAAGDLFAALPGQRAHGAEFAAEALDRGASAILTDPVGADLVRGLAVPVLVHPDPRSVLGAVSARVYHHPSRDLTVIGITGTSGKTTTAFMVESALLAAGRSVGLIGTVATRINRETAPSSLTTPEAPDLQALLATMLERGVDTVVMEVSSHALSLGRVAGTSFAVGGFTNLSQDHLDFHPTMDDYFAAKAALFDPASPVAASSAVICVDDEWGRRMAAIAVDPATVETADAPPRESAPGRWTAVAAPGGAAVVDPDDGQHHLDLLLPGRYNVTNAALAVALCAAAGADVARACAGIADAVVPGRLEPVRAGQDFLAVVDYAHKPAAVEAVLATLAAEAPGRIGVVLGAGGDRDTGKRPQMGAAAARAADLVIVTDDNPRSEDPAAIRAAVVAGARGLADDDRRATDIREVGGRAAAIAAAVAWARSGDVVLVAGKGHETGQEVNGVKHDFDDRVVLREALAQRVAGRPIVVLDAGTDASVADGSALVRRLVTVAADSGAGSAHRGDPGSSRTWLVLGELTDDGDIARSVVDHDRLTRTAVRLAVDKVVCVGGSRPVRAAHQGAVMEGSWGEEAKLVADAAELAALWEGSGDFSPAPGDVVAFAGAWDRQPVLDALAERDLVIRPI
;
A
#
# COMPACT_ATOMS: atom_id res chain seq x y z
N MET A 1 -40.03 -12.49 -2.02
CA MET A 1 -39.45 -11.14 -2.21
C MET A 1 -37.96 -11.35 -2.40
N GLY A 2 -37.53 -11.51 -3.64
CA GLY A 2 -36.12 -11.61 -3.97
C GLY A 2 -35.53 -10.20 -3.93
N THR A 3 -34.47 -10.03 -3.16
CA THR A 3 -33.62 -8.84 -3.25
C THR A 3 -32.69 -9.07 -4.42
N ASP A 4 -33.03 -8.51 -5.57
CA ASP A 4 -32.08 -8.31 -6.66
C ASP A 4 -30.92 -7.48 -6.11
N SER A 5 -29.75 -8.10 -5.97
CA SER A 5 -28.49 -7.36 -5.83
C SER A 5 -28.31 -6.54 -7.11
N PRO A 6 -28.18 -5.20 -7.03
CA PRO A 6 -27.90 -4.42 -8.23
C PRO A 6 -26.48 -4.76 -8.71
N SER A 7 -26.39 -5.40 -9.87
CA SER A 7 -25.15 -5.52 -10.62
C SER A 7 -24.78 -4.14 -11.18
N SER A 8 -23.97 -3.36 -10.47
CA SER A 8 -23.46 -2.07 -10.97
C SER A 8 -21.93 -2.08 -11.11
N ASP A 9 -21.43 -2.62 -12.22
CA ASP A 9 -19.98 -2.70 -12.51
C ASP A 9 -19.35 -1.36 -12.93
N ALA A 10 -20.09 -0.24 -12.99
CA ALA A 10 -19.55 1.11 -13.24
C ALA A 10 -20.17 2.11 -12.26
N LEU A 11 -19.33 2.92 -11.62
CA LEU A 11 -19.78 4.14 -10.94
C LEU A 11 -20.23 5.18 -11.98
N ARG A 12 -21.47 5.65 -11.84
CA ARG A 12 -22.05 6.69 -12.69
C ARG A 12 -22.54 7.87 -11.84
N PRO A 13 -22.48 9.09 -12.38
CA PRO A 13 -23.05 10.27 -11.73
C PRO A 13 -24.57 10.16 -11.69
N VAL A 14 -25.17 10.73 -10.65
CA VAL A 14 -26.63 10.69 -10.42
C VAL A 14 -27.34 11.79 -11.20
N ARG A 15 -26.67 12.92 -11.46
CA ARG A 15 -27.28 14.11 -12.07
C ARG A 15 -26.51 14.54 -13.32
N VAL A 16 -26.90 13.98 -14.45
CA VAL A 16 -26.39 14.41 -15.76
C VAL A 16 -27.46 15.22 -16.49
N VAL A 17 -27.14 16.46 -16.85
CA VAL A 17 -28.00 17.26 -17.73
C VAL A 17 -27.95 16.64 -19.14
N PRO A 18 -29.10 16.33 -19.77
CA PRO A 18 -29.12 15.73 -21.09
C PRO A 18 -28.38 16.58 -22.13
N THR A 19 -27.64 15.92 -23.01
CA THR A 19 -26.97 16.54 -24.16
C THR A 19 -27.71 16.19 -25.44
N PRO A 20 -28.17 17.17 -26.24
CA PRO A 20 -28.77 16.89 -27.53
C PRO A 20 -27.79 16.19 -28.47
N VAL A 21 -28.26 15.17 -29.19
CA VAL A 21 -27.43 14.41 -30.12
C VAL A 21 -26.85 15.30 -31.23
N ALA A 22 -27.59 16.31 -31.70
CA ALA A 22 -27.12 17.27 -32.70
C ALA A 22 -25.84 18.02 -32.26
N VAL A 23 -25.72 18.33 -30.96
CA VAL A 23 -24.52 18.96 -30.39
C VAL A 23 -23.32 18.01 -30.46
N LEU A 24 -23.54 16.70 -30.27
CA LEU A 24 -22.49 15.69 -30.40
C LEU A 24 -22.10 15.46 -31.85
N ALA A 25 -23.07 15.51 -32.78
CA ALA A 25 -22.81 15.41 -34.22
C ALA A 25 -21.94 16.58 -34.70
N GLU A 26 -22.27 17.81 -34.30
CA GLU A 26 -21.47 19.01 -34.59
C GLU A 26 -20.05 18.89 -34.01
N LEU A 27 -19.92 18.47 -32.74
CA LEU A 27 -18.63 18.31 -32.06
C LEU A 27 -17.65 17.40 -32.81
N ILE A 28 -18.15 16.32 -33.40
CA ILE A 28 -17.32 15.32 -34.09
C ILE A 28 -17.34 15.46 -35.61
N GLY A 29 -18.02 16.47 -36.16
CA GLY A 29 -18.18 16.64 -37.61
C GLY A 29 -18.95 15.49 -38.28
N ALA A 30 -19.83 14.79 -37.55
CA ALA A 30 -20.75 13.81 -38.12
C ALA A 30 -21.93 14.52 -38.80
N SER A 31 -22.58 13.84 -39.75
CA SER A 31 -23.84 14.34 -40.32
C SER A 31 -24.92 14.44 -39.24
N ASP A 32 -25.71 15.51 -39.28
CA ASP A 32 -26.82 15.71 -38.35
C ASP A 32 -27.84 14.57 -38.53
N PRO A 33 -28.15 13.79 -37.48
CA PRO A 33 -29.08 12.68 -37.62
C PRO A 33 -30.48 13.18 -37.94
N GLU A 34 -31.19 12.48 -38.83
CA GLU A 34 -32.55 12.85 -39.26
C GLU A 34 -33.57 12.88 -38.10
N SER A 35 -33.29 12.14 -37.03
CA SER A 35 -34.06 12.11 -35.79
C SER A 35 -33.33 12.85 -34.67
N GLY A 36 -34.04 13.73 -33.96
CA GLY A 36 -33.54 14.33 -32.73
C GLY A 36 -33.45 13.33 -31.57
N GLY A 37 -32.77 13.71 -30.49
CA GLY A 37 -32.63 12.90 -29.29
C GLY A 37 -31.70 13.56 -28.28
N GLU A 38 -31.71 13.04 -27.06
CA GLU A 38 -30.81 13.48 -25.99
C GLU A 38 -30.16 12.27 -25.34
N VAL A 39 -28.95 12.48 -24.82
CA VAL A 39 -28.17 11.46 -24.11
C VAL A 39 -27.73 11.96 -22.74
N THR A 40 -27.71 11.08 -21.76
CA THR A 40 -27.31 11.34 -20.36
C THR A 40 -26.14 10.46 -19.91
N GLY A 41 -25.63 9.60 -20.80
CA GLY A 41 -24.49 8.76 -20.53
C GLY A 41 -23.89 8.21 -21.81
N VAL A 42 -22.75 7.55 -21.69
CA VAL A 42 -22.03 6.92 -22.80
C VAL A 42 -21.50 5.57 -22.33
N THR A 43 -21.60 4.54 -23.17
CA THR A 43 -20.96 3.24 -22.96
C THR A 43 -20.45 2.67 -24.29
N LEU A 44 -19.37 1.90 -24.25
CA LEU A 44 -18.89 1.10 -25.39
C LEU A 44 -19.15 -0.41 -25.19
N ARG A 45 -19.95 -0.79 -24.19
CA ARG A 45 -20.36 -2.18 -23.93
C ARG A 45 -21.88 -2.24 -23.89
N ALA A 46 -22.47 -2.98 -24.82
CA ALA A 46 -23.92 -3.12 -24.94
C ALA A 46 -24.56 -3.64 -23.64
N GLN A 47 -23.90 -4.61 -22.99
CA GLN A 47 -24.36 -5.22 -21.73
C GLN A 47 -24.47 -4.23 -20.57
N ARG A 48 -23.79 -3.07 -20.66
CA ARG A 48 -23.76 -1.99 -19.65
C ARG A 48 -24.52 -0.75 -20.10
N ALA A 49 -25.24 -0.81 -21.22
CA ALA A 49 -26.12 0.27 -21.64
C ALA A 49 -27.23 0.47 -20.60
N ALA A 50 -27.58 1.73 -20.40
CA ALA A 50 -28.68 2.18 -19.57
C ALA A 50 -29.55 3.18 -20.34
N ALA A 51 -30.74 3.47 -19.79
CA ALA A 51 -31.65 4.45 -20.35
C ALA A 51 -30.96 5.80 -20.59
N GLY A 52 -31.03 6.29 -21.83
CA GLY A 52 -30.46 7.57 -22.24
C GLY A 52 -28.97 7.52 -22.62
N ASP A 53 -28.37 6.34 -22.71
CA ASP A 53 -26.97 6.24 -23.14
C ASP A 53 -26.80 6.42 -24.65
N LEU A 54 -25.69 7.07 -25.04
CA LEU A 54 -25.06 6.86 -26.33
C LEU A 54 -24.28 5.54 -26.31
N PHE A 55 -24.64 4.60 -27.17
CA PHE A 55 -23.85 3.38 -27.38
C PHE A 55 -22.77 3.58 -28.44
N ALA A 56 -21.51 3.52 -28.03
CA ALA A 56 -20.35 3.58 -28.92
C ALA A 56 -20.05 2.18 -29.48
N ALA A 57 -20.58 1.91 -30.66
CA ALA A 57 -20.41 0.67 -31.42
C ALA A 57 -19.13 0.72 -32.25
N LEU A 58 -17.99 0.41 -31.60
CA LEU A 58 -16.65 0.51 -32.21
C LEU A 58 -16.23 -0.79 -32.94
N PRO A 59 -15.34 -0.70 -33.95
CA PRO A 59 -14.66 -1.88 -34.49
C PRO A 59 -13.73 -2.51 -33.44
N GLY A 60 -13.77 -3.83 -33.33
CA GLY A 60 -12.95 -4.62 -32.41
C GLY A 60 -12.15 -5.72 -33.12
N GLN A 61 -11.22 -6.35 -32.40
CA GLN A 61 -10.39 -7.44 -32.97
C GLN A 61 -11.16 -8.73 -33.26
N ARG A 62 -12.29 -8.96 -32.57
CA ARG A 62 -13.07 -10.22 -32.65
C ARG A 62 -14.43 -10.05 -33.31
N ALA A 63 -15.09 -8.92 -33.05
CA ALA A 63 -16.43 -8.60 -33.54
C ALA A 63 -16.56 -7.08 -33.63
N HIS A 64 -17.52 -6.62 -34.43
CA HIS A 64 -17.88 -5.21 -34.52
C HIS A 64 -18.93 -4.86 -33.46
N GLY A 65 -18.74 -3.76 -32.72
CA GLY A 65 -19.67 -3.35 -31.65
C GLY A 65 -21.12 -3.14 -32.12
N ALA A 66 -21.30 -2.75 -33.38
CA ALA A 66 -22.60 -2.56 -34.01
C ALA A 66 -23.44 -3.84 -34.10
N GLU A 67 -22.82 -5.02 -34.09
CA GLU A 67 -23.53 -6.31 -34.03
C GLU A 67 -24.36 -6.45 -32.74
N PHE A 68 -24.01 -5.69 -31.69
CA PHE A 68 -24.69 -5.70 -30.40
C PHE A 68 -25.62 -4.49 -30.19
N ALA A 69 -25.89 -3.70 -31.24
CA ALA A 69 -26.72 -2.51 -31.14
C ALA A 69 -28.14 -2.81 -30.64
N ALA A 70 -28.76 -3.91 -31.10
CA ALA A 70 -30.07 -4.33 -30.64
C ALA A 70 -30.09 -4.57 -29.11
N GLU A 71 -29.07 -5.25 -28.57
CA GLU A 71 -28.95 -5.45 -27.11
C GLU A 71 -28.81 -4.12 -26.37
N ALA A 72 -28.03 -3.17 -26.89
CA ALA A 72 -27.88 -1.85 -26.28
C ALA A 72 -29.19 -1.05 -26.28
N LEU A 73 -29.96 -1.12 -27.36
CA LEU A 73 -31.28 -0.48 -27.46
C LEU A 73 -32.31 -1.11 -26.53
N ASP A 74 -32.34 -2.44 -26.42
CA ASP A 74 -33.22 -3.16 -25.49
C ASP A 74 -32.95 -2.76 -24.02
N ARG A 75 -31.72 -2.34 -23.73
CA ARG A 75 -31.30 -1.82 -22.41
C ARG A 75 -31.48 -0.30 -22.25
N GLY A 76 -31.96 0.39 -23.28
CA GLY A 76 -32.36 1.79 -23.22
C GLY A 76 -31.39 2.81 -23.82
N ALA A 77 -30.38 2.39 -24.59
CA ALA A 77 -29.57 3.34 -25.34
C ALA A 77 -30.45 4.20 -26.28
N SER A 78 -30.24 5.51 -26.28
CA SER A 78 -31.05 6.47 -27.04
C SER A 78 -30.39 6.95 -28.33
N ALA A 79 -29.11 6.63 -28.55
CA ALA A 79 -28.37 6.93 -29.77
C ALA A 79 -27.19 5.95 -29.96
N ILE A 80 -26.65 5.90 -31.17
CA ILE A 80 -25.48 5.06 -31.53
C ILE A 80 -24.38 5.92 -32.15
N LEU A 81 -23.13 5.75 -31.72
CA LEU A 81 -21.93 6.27 -32.40
C LEU A 81 -21.17 5.10 -33.01
N THR A 82 -20.92 5.14 -34.32
CA THR A 82 -20.24 4.05 -35.02
C THR A 82 -19.48 4.53 -36.26
N ASP A 83 -18.81 3.61 -36.95
CA ASP A 83 -18.11 3.86 -38.21
C ASP A 83 -19.01 3.53 -39.42
N PRO A 84 -18.58 3.80 -40.68
CA PRO A 84 -19.41 3.50 -41.84
C PRO A 84 -19.82 2.03 -41.97
N VAL A 85 -18.99 1.08 -41.51
CA VAL A 85 -19.31 -0.36 -41.54
C VAL A 85 -20.39 -0.66 -40.52
N GLY A 86 -20.27 -0.12 -39.31
CA GLY A 86 -21.29 -0.23 -38.29
C GLY A 86 -22.62 0.43 -38.68
N ALA A 87 -22.58 1.55 -39.39
CA ALA A 87 -23.77 2.25 -39.89
C ALA A 87 -24.62 1.36 -40.80
N ASP A 88 -23.98 0.54 -41.63
CA ASP A 88 -24.66 -0.44 -42.48
C ASP A 88 -25.31 -1.56 -41.66
N LEU A 89 -24.67 -2.00 -40.58
CA LEU A 89 -25.19 -3.03 -39.68
C LEU A 89 -26.40 -2.58 -38.86
N VAL A 90 -26.47 -1.29 -38.51
CA VAL A 90 -27.57 -0.71 -37.71
C VAL A 90 -28.62 0.01 -38.56
N ARG A 91 -28.58 -0.17 -39.88
CA ARG A 91 -29.51 0.48 -40.80
C ARG A 91 -30.97 0.11 -40.46
N GLY A 92 -31.81 1.12 -40.30
CA GLY A 92 -33.24 0.94 -40.02
C GLY A 92 -33.60 0.87 -38.53
N LEU A 93 -32.63 1.00 -37.62
CA LEU A 93 -32.94 1.24 -36.20
C LEU A 93 -33.54 2.64 -36.02
N ALA A 94 -34.57 2.75 -35.17
CA ALA A 94 -35.33 3.99 -34.97
C ALA A 94 -34.68 4.96 -33.96
N VAL A 95 -33.35 5.02 -33.93
CA VAL A 95 -32.58 5.93 -33.08
C VAL A 95 -31.59 6.76 -33.91
N PRO A 96 -31.17 7.93 -33.43
CA PRO A 96 -30.07 8.68 -34.03
C PRO A 96 -28.79 7.83 -34.14
N VAL A 97 -28.18 7.80 -35.33
CA VAL A 97 -26.90 7.14 -35.58
C VAL A 97 -25.87 8.18 -36.03
N LEU A 98 -24.87 8.45 -35.20
CA LEU A 98 -23.72 9.29 -35.53
C LEU A 98 -22.66 8.43 -36.20
N VAL A 99 -22.25 8.81 -37.40
CA VAL A 99 -21.24 8.10 -38.19
C VAL A 99 -19.96 8.92 -38.24
N HIS A 100 -18.87 8.36 -37.74
CA HIS A 100 -17.53 8.96 -37.80
C HIS A 100 -16.53 7.93 -38.38
N PRO A 101 -15.60 8.31 -39.27
CA PRO A 101 -14.67 7.34 -39.89
C PRO A 101 -13.76 6.64 -38.87
N ASP A 102 -13.50 7.27 -37.73
CA ASP A 102 -12.76 6.68 -36.60
C ASP A 102 -13.46 7.03 -35.28
N PRO A 103 -14.50 6.30 -34.87
CA PRO A 103 -15.30 6.67 -33.71
C PRO A 103 -14.51 6.58 -32.39
N ARG A 104 -13.40 5.82 -32.35
CA ARG A 104 -12.57 5.69 -31.14
C ARG A 104 -11.81 6.98 -30.84
N SER A 105 -11.28 7.69 -31.84
CA SER A 105 -10.53 8.93 -31.62
C SER A 105 -11.37 10.07 -31.07
N VAL A 106 -12.67 10.10 -31.36
CA VAL A 106 -13.61 11.14 -30.87
C VAL A 106 -14.35 10.75 -29.60
N LEU A 107 -14.33 9.46 -29.20
CA LEU A 107 -15.13 8.96 -28.08
C LEU A 107 -14.81 9.66 -26.75
N GLY A 108 -13.55 10.02 -26.51
CA GLY A 108 -13.15 10.75 -25.31
C GLY A 108 -13.77 12.15 -25.23
N ALA A 109 -13.73 12.90 -26.33
CA ALA A 109 -14.34 14.23 -26.40
C ALA A 109 -15.87 14.18 -26.27
N VAL A 110 -16.51 13.20 -26.91
CA VAL A 110 -17.95 12.94 -26.79
C VAL A 110 -18.32 12.61 -25.33
N SER A 111 -17.58 11.69 -24.70
CA SER A 111 -17.83 11.30 -23.31
C SER A 111 -17.65 12.47 -22.36
N ALA A 112 -16.56 13.25 -22.52
CA ALA A 112 -16.34 14.45 -21.73
C ALA A 112 -17.48 15.45 -21.93
N ARG A 113 -17.98 15.64 -23.15
CA ARG A 113 -19.10 16.55 -23.41
C ARG A 113 -20.39 16.11 -22.71
N VAL A 114 -20.74 14.83 -22.78
CA VAL A 114 -21.96 14.28 -22.16
C VAL A 114 -21.93 14.41 -20.64
N TYR A 115 -20.75 14.22 -20.03
CA TYR A 115 -20.56 14.38 -18.58
C TYR A 115 -20.11 15.80 -18.19
N HIS A 116 -20.23 16.79 -19.08
CA HIS A 116 -19.96 18.22 -18.84
C HIS A 116 -18.53 18.58 -18.42
N HIS A 117 -17.53 17.87 -18.98
CA HIS A 117 -16.10 18.11 -18.82
C HIS A 117 -15.61 18.11 -17.37
N PRO A 118 -15.84 17.03 -16.60
CA PRO A 118 -15.62 17.01 -15.15
C PRO A 118 -14.16 17.30 -14.77
N SER A 119 -13.19 16.94 -15.62
CA SER A 119 -11.77 17.21 -15.37
C SER A 119 -11.40 18.69 -15.39
N ARG A 120 -12.27 19.60 -15.86
CA ARG A 120 -12.01 21.05 -15.81
C ARG A 120 -12.28 21.65 -14.43
N ASP A 121 -13.11 20.97 -13.63
CA ASP A 121 -13.46 21.36 -12.26
C ASP A 121 -12.70 20.52 -11.21
N LEU A 122 -11.81 19.63 -11.67
CA LEU A 122 -10.95 18.77 -10.83
C LEU A 122 -9.47 19.08 -11.11
N THR A 123 -8.64 19.02 -10.07
CA THR A 123 -7.19 18.94 -10.27
C THR A 123 -6.81 17.50 -10.64
N VAL A 124 -6.60 17.20 -11.91
CA VAL A 124 -6.24 15.84 -12.35
C VAL A 124 -4.72 15.69 -12.50
N ILE A 125 -4.14 14.77 -11.73
CA ILE A 125 -2.73 14.37 -11.76
C ILE A 125 -2.61 13.03 -12.50
N GLY A 126 -1.95 13.02 -13.65
CA GLY A 126 -1.72 11.81 -14.45
C GLY A 126 -0.30 11.29 -14.28
N ILE A 127 -0.11 10.02 -13.91
CA ILE A 127 1.22 9.42 -13.70
C ILE A 127 1.46 8.32 -14.74
N THR A 128 2.54 8.44 -15.51
CA THR A 128 2.98 7.42 -16.47
C THR A 128 4.42 6.97 -16.23
N GLY A 129 4.79 5.89 -16.93
CA GLY A 129 6.08 5.20 -16.83
C GLY A 129 5.94 3.68 -16.87
N THR A 130 7.05 2.94 -16.91
CA THR A 130 7.02 1.47 -16.88
C THR A 130 6.70 0.99 -15.46
N SER A 131 7.52 1.36 -14.48
CA SER A 131 7.38 0.95 -13.07
C SER A 131 7.10 2.13 -12.15
N GLY A 132 6.49 1.88 -10.98
CA GLY A 132 6.30 2.91 -9.94
C GLY A 132 5.03 3.77 -10.04
N LYS A 133 4.22 3.64 -11.12
CA LYS A 133 2.95 4.37 -11.28
C LYS A 133 2.02 4.21 -10.09
N THR A 134 1.68 2.95 -9.76
CA THR A 134 0.80 2.62 -8.63
C THR A 134 1.39 3.14 -7.32
N THR A 135 2.66 2.87 -7.02
CA THR A 135 3.29 3.32 -5.78
C THR A 135 3.24 4.83 -5.63
N THR A 136 3.63 5.56 -6.68
CA THR A 136 3.59 7.03 -6.71
C THR A 136 2.15 7.54 -6.56
N ALA A 137 1.17 6.94 -7.24
CA ALA A 137 -0.23 7.35 -7.15
C ALA A 137 -0.79 7.23 -5.72
N PHE A 138 -0.46 6.16 -5.01
CA PHE A 138 -0.85 5.96 -3.61
C PHE A 138 -0.12 6.91 -2.65
N MET A 139 1.17 7.19 -2.89
CA MET A 139 1.91 8.19 -2.12
C MET A 139 1.30 9.59 -2.33
N VAL A 140 0.94 9.96 -3.56
CA VAL A 140 0.24 11.21 -3.88
C VAL A 140 -1.15 11.25 -3.22
N GLU A 141 -1.93 10.17 -3.26
CA GLU A 141 -3.23 10.09 -2.56
C GLU A 141 -3.04 10.37 -1.07
N SER A 142 -2.11 9.68 -0.42
CA SER A 142 -1.87 9.83 1.02
C SER A 142 -1.38 11.24 1.38
N ALA A 143 -0.44 11.77 0.62
CA ALA A 143 0.11 13.12 0.79
C ALA A 143 -0.95 14.21 0.63
N LEU A 144 -1.80 14.13 -0.40
CA LEU A 144 -2.85 15.11 -0.64
C LEU A 144 -3.96 15.06 0.43
N LEU A 145 -4.32 13.86 0.90
CA LEU A 145 -5.27 13.72 2.01
C LEU A 145 -4.70 14.34 3.29
N ALA A 146 -3.42 14.10 3.61
CA ALA A 146 -2.75 14.73 4.75
C ALA A 146 -2.63 16.26 4.60
N ALA A 147 -2.53 16.76 3.37
CA ALA A 147 -2.59 18.18 3.06
C ALA A 147 -4.01 18.79 3.13
N GLY A 148 -5.04 17.97 3.43
CA GLY A 148 -6.42 18.42 3.64
C GLY A 148 -7.27 18.49 2.37
N ARG A 149 -6.86 17.81 1.30
CA ARG A 149 -7.63 17.72 0.04
C ARG A 149 -8.63 16.56 0.08
N SER A 150 -9.69 16.64 -0.72
CA SER A 150 -10.53 15.49 -1.04
C SER A 150 -10.05 14.83 -2.33
N VAL A 151 -9.72 13.54 -2.25
CA VAL A 151 -8.91 12.85 -3.28
C VAL A 151 -9.60 11.64 -3.86
N GLY A 152 -9.61 11.55 -5.19
CA GLY A 152 -9.90 10.32 -5.94
C GLY A 152 -8.60 9.66 -6.42
N LEU A 153 -8.53 8.33 -6.34
CA LEU A 153 -7.45 7.54 -6.93
C LEU A 153 -8.00 6.61 -8.01
N ILE A 154 -7.34 6.55 -9.16
CA ILE A 154 -7.69 5.63 -10.25
C ILE A 154 -6.43 4.87 -10.67
N GLY A 155 -6.38 3.57 -10.41
CA GLY A 155 -5.19 2.79 -10.78
C GLY A 155 -5.45 1.29 -10.90
N THR A 156 -4.35 0.56 -11.09
CA THR A 156 -4.35 -0.90 -11.31
C THR A 156 -4.89 -1.66 -10.10
N VAL A 157 -4.49 -1.22 -8.91
CA VAL A 157 -4.78 -1.94 -7.66
C VAL A 157 -6.17 -1.61 -7.13
N ALA A 158 -6.61 -0.36 -7.27
CA ALA A 158 -7.90 0.10 -6.80
C ALA A 158 -8.34 1.36 -7.53
N THR A 159 -9.64 1.59 -7.52
CA THR A 159 -10.21 2.93 -7.61
C THR A 159 -10.69 3.32 -6.23
N ARG A 160 -10.44 4.55 -5.79
CA ARG A 160 -10.85 5.05 -4.47
C ARG A 160 -11.44 6.45 -4.55
N ILE A 161 -12.35 6.74 -3.63
CA ILE A 161 -12.90 8.08 -3.39
C ILE A 161 -12.75 8.33 -1.89
N ASN A 162 -11.85 9.23 -1.49
CA ASN A 162 -11.51 9.48 -0.09
C ASN A 162 -11.18 8.19 0.68
N ARG A 163 -10.30 7.35 0.12
CA ARG A 163 -9.92 6.00 0.62
C ARG A 163 -11.00 4.91 0.52
N GLU A 164 -12.25 5.24 0.23
CA GLU A 164 -13.30 4.23 0.04
C GLU A 164 -13.10 3.53 -1.30
N THR A 165 -13.03 2.19 -1.28
CA THR A 165 -12.80 1.40 -2.50
C THR A 165 -14.04 1.40 -3.39
N ALA A 166 -13.80 1.60 -4.66
CA ALA A 166 -14.77 1.64 -5.73
C ALA A 166 -14.53 0.48 -6.73
N PRO A 167 -15.57 -0.05 -7.39
CA PRO A 167 -15.41 -1.07 -8.43
C PRO A 167 -14.51 -0.56 -9.57
N SER A 168 -13.55 -1.40 -10.00
CA SER A 168 -12.67 -1.11 -11.14
C SER A 168 -12.21 -2.39 -11.83
N SER A 169 -12.04 -2.34 -13.15
CA SER A 169 -11.65 -3.49 -13.97
C SER A 169 -10.37 -3.29 -14.80
N LEU A 170 -9.83 -2.07 -14.89
CA LEU A 170 -8.68 -1.72 -15.72
C LEU A 170 -7.78 -0.70 -15.01
N THR A 171 -6.46 -0.73 -15.25
CA THR A 171 -5.49 0.28 -14.77
C THR A 171 -5.89 1.70 -15.15
N THR A 172 -6.29 1.89 -16.41
CA THR A 172 -6.89 3.13 -16.90
C THR A 172 -8.20 2.74 -17.61
N PRO A 173 -9.37 3.16 -17.11
CA PRO A 173 -10.67 2.85 -17.73
C PRO A 173 -10.76 3.33 -19.18
N GLU A 174 -11.69 2.77 -19.96
CA GLU A 174 -12.03 3.33 -21.27
C GLU A 174 -12.67 4.71 -21.11
N ALA A 175 -12.62 5.54 -22.16
CA ALA A 175 -12.98 6.96 -22.04
C ALA A 175 -14.37 7.24 -21.46
N PRO A 176 -15.45 6.51 -21.85
CA PRO A 176 -16.77 6.70 -21.25
C PRO A 176 -16.79 6.42 -19.75
N ASP A 177 -16.14 5.33 -19.32
CA ASP A 177 -16.08 4.93 -17.91
C ASP A 177 -15.24 5.93 -17.10
N LEU A 178 -14.13 6.42 -17.66
CA LEU A 178 -13.28 7.41 -17.01
C LEU A 178 -14.03 8.74 -16.79
N GLN A 179 -14.71 9.25 -17.81
CA GLN A 179 -15.44 10.52 -17.71
C GLN A 179 -16.63 10.41 -16.75
N ALA A 180 -17.36 9.28 -16.76
CA ALA A 180 -18.42 9.02 -15.78
C ALA A 180 -17.87 8.96 -14.34
N LEU A 181 -16.72 8.31 -14.15
CA LEU A 181 -16.08 8.21 -12.83
C LEU A 181 -15.63 9.58 -12.33
N LEU A 182 -15.00 10.40 -13.17
CA LEU A 182 -14.60 11.77 -12.82
C LEU A 182 -15.81 12.63 -12.44
N ALA A 183 -16.91 12.55 -13.21
CA ALA A 183 -18.15 13.24 -12.85
C ALA A 183 -18.73 12.76 -11.52
N THR A 184 -18.67 11.45 -11.25
CA THR A 184 -19.11 10.87 -9.97
C THR A 184 -18.24 11.37 -8.80
N MET A 185 -16.92 11.45 -9.00
CA MET A 185 -15.98 11.99 -8.00
C MET A 185 -16.30 13.45 -7.69
N LEU A 186 -16.53 14.27 -8.74
CA LEU A 186 -16.91 15.67 -8.61
C LEU A 186 -18.24 15.83 -7.84
N GLU A 187 -19.28 15.04 -8.16
CA GLU A 187 -20.55 15.05 -7.43
C GLU A 187 -20.40 14.69 -5.94
N ARG A 188 -19.38 13.87 -5.61
CA ARG A 188 -19.05 13.46 -4.25
C ARG A 188 -18.10 14.43 -3.54
N GLY A 189 -17.80 15.57 -4.15
CA GLY A 189 -16.98 16.63 -3.55
C GLY A 189 -15.48 16.37 -3.58
N VAL A 190 -15.00 15.44 -4.42
CA VAL A 190 -13.56 15.30 -4.70
C VAL A 190 -13.08 16.56 -5.41
N ASP A 191 -11.92 17.07 -5.01
CA ASP A 191 -11.29 18.24 -5.64
C ASP A 191 -10.03 17.88 -6.45
N THR A 192 -9.37 16.77 -6.11
CA THR A 192 -8.14 16.32 -6.77
C THR A 192 -8.25 14.84 -7.12
N VAL A 193 -7.82 14.46 -8.33
CA VAL A 193 -7.77 13.06 -8.76
C VAL A 193 -6.34 12.72 -9.14
N VAL A 194 -5.77 11.68 -8.55
CA VAL A 194 -4.53 11.07 -9.02
C VAL A 194 -4.84 9.79 -9.78
N MET A 195 -4.26 9.63 -10.98
CA MET A 195 -4.52 8.47 -11.80
C MET A 195 -3.30 7.90 -12.51
N GLU A 196 -3.27 6.58 -12.64
CA GLU A 196 -2.33 5.88 -13.49
C GLU A 196 -2.73 6.03 -14.97
N VAL A 197 -1.78 6.51 -15.79
CA VAL A 197 -1.96 6.71 -17.23
C VAL A 197 -1.05 5.72 -17.97
N SER A 198 -1.60 4.58 -18.37
CA SER A 198 -0.86 3.57 -19.14
C SER A 198 -0.56 4.05 -20.57
N SER A 199 0.50 3.50 -21.20
CA SER A 199 0.78 3.79 -22.61
C SER A 199 -0.35 3.35 -23.53
N HIS A 200 -0.98 2.21 -23.22
CA HIS A 200 -2.17 1.74 -23.92
C HIS A 200 -3.31 2.75 -23.85
N ALA A 201 -3.53 3.39 -22.70
CA ALA A 201 -4.57 4.40 -22.55
C ALA A 201 -4.33 5.64 -23.41
N LEU A 202 -3.07 6.07 -23.52
CA LEU A 202 -2.67 7.16 -24.40
C LEU A 202 -2.85 6.78 -25.87
N SER A 203 -2.33 5.62 -26.29
CA SER A 203 -2.44 5.13 -27.69
C SER A 203 -3.86 4.83 -28.13
N LEU A 204 -4.74 4.36 -27.22
CA LEU A 204 -6.12 4.00 -27.53
C LEU A 204 -7.13 5.12 -27.28
N GLY A 205 -6.66 6.33 -26.95
CA GLY A 205 -7.50 7.51 -26.72
C GLY A 205 -8.38 7.42 -25.46
N ARG A 206 -8.05 6.57 -24.48
CA ARG A 206 -8.87 6.36 -23.28
C ARG A 206 -8.93 7.58 -22.36
N VAL A 207 -7.86 8.37 -22.35
CA VAL A 207 -7.78 9.61 -21.56
C VAL A 207 -8.08 10.85 -22.38
N ALA A 208 -8.44 10.70 -23.67
CA ALA A 208 -8.86 11.81 -24.50
C ALA A 208 -10.08 12.50 -23.87
N GLY A 209 -10.11 13.84 -23.91
CA GLY A 209 -11.13 14.64 -23.22
C GLY A 209 -10.85 14.91 -21.73
N THR A 210 -9.73 14.42 -21.17
CA THR A 210 -9.29 14.73 -19.81
C THR A 210 -8.30 15.90 -19.82
N SER A 211 -8.57 16.91 -19.01
CA SER A 211 -7.64 18.01 -18.75
C SER A 211 -6.73 17.66 -17.57
N PHE A 212 -5.44 17.45 -17.82
CA PHE A 212 -4.46 17.17 -16.78
C PHE A 212 -3.85 18.47 -16.26
N ALA A 213 -3.95 18.68 -14.95
CA ALA A 213 -3.27 19.76 -14.27
C ALA A 213 -1.76 19.46 -14.17
N VAL A 214 -1.40 18.24 -13.75
CA VAL A 214 -0.01 17.82 -13.55
C VAL A 214 0.22 16.45 -14.17
N GLY A 215 1.31 16.30 -14.92
CA GLY A 215 1.80 15.04 -15.48
C GLY A 215 3.06 14.56 -14.74
N GLY A 216 3.10 13.30 -14.34
CA GLY A 216 4.26 12.67 -13.69
C GLY A 216 4.88 11.58 -14.54
N PHE A 217 6.21 11.61 -14.73
CA PHE A 217 6.97 10.55 -15.39
C PHE A 217 7.91 9.83 -14.42
N THR A 218 7.75 8.51 -14.26
CA THR A 218 8.57 7.72 -13.32
C THR A 218 9.87 7.18 -13.93
N ASN A 219 9.79 6.42 -15.02
CA ASN A 219 10.91 5.76 -15.73
C ASN A 219 10.42 5.07 -17.01
N LEU A 220 11.35 4.59 -17.84
CA LEU A 220 11.06 3.66 -18.94
C LEU A 220 12.07 2.51 -18.99
N SER A 221 11.54 1.31 -19.14
CA SER A 221 12.29 0.09 -19.45
C SER A 221 11.46 -0.84 -20.33
N GLN A 222 12.08 -1.87 -20.91
CA GLN A 222 11.44 -2.78 -21.86
C GLN A 222 10.21 -3.48 -21.24
N ASP A 223 9.05 -3.15 -21.77
CA ASP A 223 7.75 -3.75 -21.45
C ASP A 223 6.78 -3.49 -22.63
N HIS A 224 5.67 -4.22 -22.70
CA HIS A 224 4.58 -3.98 -23.66
C HIS A 224 4.96 -3.94 -25.15
N LEU A 225 6.06 -4.59 -25.56
CA LEU A 225 6.48 -4.68 -26.96
C LEU A 225 5.63 -5.66 -27.79
N ASP A 226 4.72 -6.37 -27.15
CA ASP A 226 3.62 -7.11 -27.79
C ASP A 226 2.54 -6.18 -28.37
N PHE A 227 2.47 -4.93 -27.88
CA PHE A 227 1.55 -3.89 -28.36
C PHE A 227 2.30 -2.77 -29.11
N HIS A 228 3.41 -2.28 -28.55
CA HIS A 228 4.23 -1.23 -29.16
C HIS A 228 5.30 -1.86 -30.06
N PRO A 229 5.39 -1.51 -31.35
CA PRO A 229 6.36 -2.14 -32.26
C PRO A 229 7.82 -1.94 -31.83
N THR A 230 8.13 -0.80 -31.20
CA THR A 230 9.47 -0.46 -30.74
C THR A 230 9.46 0.25 -29.38
N MET A 231 10.63 0.34 -28.74
CA MET A 231 10.80 1.15 -27.52
C MET A 231 10.56 2.65 -27.77
N ASP A 232 10.88 3.15 -28.97
CA ASP A 232 10.59 4.53 -29.35
C ASP A 232 9.09 4.79 -29.49
N ASP A 233 8.32 3.85 -30.05
CA ASP A 233 6.86 3.96 -30.09
C ASP A 233 6.25 3.94 -28.68
N TYR A 234 6.78 3.07 -27.81
CA TYR A 234 6.37 2.99 -26.41
C TYR A 234 6.67 4.29 -25.65
N PHE A 235 7.84 4.88 -25.89
CA PHE A 235 8.22 6.18 -25.35
C PHE A 235 7.32 7.30 -25.88
N ALA A 236 7.11 7.38 -27.20
CA ALA A 236 6.26 8.38 -27.85
C ALA A 236 4.82 8.34 -27.33
N ALA A 237 4.28 7.14 -27.10
CA ALA A 237 2.96 6.97 -26.49
C ALA A 237 2.87 7.65 -25.10
N LYS A 238 3.91 7.53 -24.27
CA LYS A 238 3.96 8.21 -22.94
C LYS A 238 4.25 9.71 -23.06
N ALA A 239 5.07 10.10 -24.03
CA ALA A 239 5.43 11.49 -24.29
C ALA A 239 4.20 12.35 -24.62
N ALA A 240 3.12 11.75 -25.14
CA ALA A 240 1.85 12.44 -25.36
C ALA A 240 1.27 13.13 -24.11
N LEU A 241 1.62 12.70 -22.89
CA LEU A 241 1.18 13.39 -21.65
C LEU A 241 1.98 14.68 -21.37
N PHE A 242 3.09 14.91 -22.07
CA PHE A 242 4.05 15.99 -21.78
C PHE A 242 4.36 16.88 -22.98
N ASP A 243 4.21 16.36 -24.20
CA ASP A 243 4.44 17.11 -25.44
C ASP A 243 3.36 18.21 -25.57
N PRO A 244 3.73 19.51 -25.61
CA PRO A 244 2.77 20.61 -25.69
C PRO A 244 1.91 20.60 -26.97
N ALA A 245 2.31 19.87 -28.01
CA ALA A 245 1.51 19.68 -29.22
C ALA A 245 0.42 18.62 -29.04
N SER A 246 0.48 17.81 -27.97
CA SER A 246 -0.50 16.77 -27.69
C SER A 246 -1.77 17.33 -27.08
N PRO A 247 -2.97 16.88 -27.50
CA PRO A 247 -4.24 17.32 -26.93
C PRO A 247 -4.47 16.85 -25.48
N VAL A 248 -3.64 15.94 -24.98
CA VAL A 248 -3.71 15.41 -23.60
C VAL A 248 -2.50 15.82 -22.77
N ALA A 249 -1.70 16.79 -23.24
CA ALA A 249 -0.58 17.33 -22.51
C ALA A 249 -1.04 17.89 -21.14
N ALA A 250 -0.31 17.55 -20.09
CA ALA A 250 -0.53 18.16 -18.79
C ALA A 250 -0.06 19.62 -18.78
N SER A 251 -0.75 20.45 -17.99
CA SER A 251 -0.44 21.87 -17.87
C SER A 251 0.91 22.12 -17.19
N SER A 252 1.36 21.20 -16.34
CA SER A 252 2.68 21.19 -15.72
C SER A 252 3.22 19.76 -15.68
N ALA A 253 4.55 19.62 -15.70
CA ALA A 253 5.22 18.33 -15.76
C ALA A 253 6.20 18.16 -14.61
N VAL A 254 6.23 16.97 -14.02
CA VAL A 254 7.22 16.53 -13.04
C VAL A 254 7.87 15.24 -13.53
N ILE A 255 9.16 15.28 -13.80
CA ILE A 255 9.86 14.22 -14.55
C ILE A 255 11.03 13.70 -13.73
N CYS A 256 11.02 12.40 -13.43
CA CYS A 256 12.20 11.71 -12.93
C CYS A 256 13.27 11.64 -14.03
N VAL A 257 14.50 12.06 -13.73
CA VAL A 257 15.63 12.13 -14.70
C VAL A 257 16.80 11.20 -14.36
N ASP A 258 16.56 10.22 -13.49
CA ASP A 258 17.56 9.21 -13.10
C ASP A 258 18.09 8.42 -14.31
N ASP A 259 17.22 8.11 -15.28
CA ASP A 259 17.54 7.36 -16.49
C ASP A 259 17.61 8.23 -17.77
N GLU A 260 18.05 7.64 -18.87
CA GLU A 260 18.15 8.33 -20.16
C GLU A 260 16.79 8.74 -20.74
N TRP A 261 15.73 7.97 -20.45
CA TRP A 261 14.40 8.19 -20.95
C TRP A 261 13.73 9.37 -20.25
N GLY A 262 13.96 9.51 -18.95
CA GLY A 262 13.58 10.66 -18.14
C GLY A 262 14.24 11.94 -18.64
N ARG A 263 15.54 11.91 -18.92
CA ARG A 263 16.25 13.05 -19.53
C ARG A 263 15.69 13.41 -20.90
N ARG A 264 15.36 12.42 -21.73
CA ARG A 264 14.70 12.64 -23.04
C ARG A 264 13.28 13.20 -22.88
N MET A 265 12.52 12.72 -21.91
CA MET A 265 11.17 13.22 -21.60
C MET A 265 11.22 14.68 -21.12
N ALA A 266 12.18 15.02 -20.27
CA ALA A 266 12.40 16.38 -19.79
C ALA A 266 12.72 17.37 -20.92
N ALA A 267 13.35 16.89 -22.01
CA ALA A 267 13.60 17.71 -23.18
C ALA A 267 12.35 17.96 -24.06
N ILE A 268 11.30 17.15 -23.90
CA ILE A 268 10.02 17.28 -24.63
C ILE A 268 9.06 18.20 -23.88
N ALA A 269 9.02 18.08 -22.56
CA ALA A 269 8.15 18.88 -21.71
C ALA A 269 8.57 20.36 -21.69
N VAL A 270 7.58 21.26 -21.57
CA VAL A 270 7.83 22.69 -21.40
C VAL A 270 8.09 22.98 -19.92
N ASP A 271 9.26 23.54 -19.62
CA ASP A 271 9.70 23.95 -18.28
C ASP A 271 9.36 22.93 -17.15
N PRO A 272 9.71 21.64 -17.29
CA PRO A 272 9.33 20.63 -16.30
C PRO A 272 10.08 20.83 -14.98
N ALA A 273 9.41 20.53 -13.87
CA ALA A 273 10.12 20.20 -12.64
C ALA A 273 10.81 18.84 -12.83
N THR A 274 12.03 18.71 -12.34
CA THR A 274 12.80 17.46 -12.44
C THR A 274 13.02 16.86 -11.07
N VAL A 275 13.07 15.52 -11.01
CA VAL A 275 13.34 14.76 -9.79
C VAL A 275 14.51 13.84 -10.06
N GLU A 276 15.48 13.82 -9.17
CA GLU A 276 16.60 12.88 -9.24
C GLU A 276 17.01 12.34 -7.88
N THR A 277 17.56 11.14 -7.89
CA THR A 277 18.08 10.46 -6.71
C THR A 277 19.60 10.57 -6.69
N ALA A 278 20.14 11.18 -5.63
CA ALA A 278 21.57 11.40 -5.44
C ALA A 278 22.10 10.64 -4.22
N ASP A 279 23.41 10.37 -4.21
CA ASP A 279 24.09 9.74 -3.06
C ASP A 279 24.35 10.74 -1.92
N ALA A 280 24.35 12.04 -2.22
CA ALA A 280 24.54 13.11 -1.26
C ALA A 280 23.73 14.35 -1.68
N PRO A 281 23.38 15.24 -0.72
CA PRO A 281 22.69 16.48 -1.04
C PRO A 281 23.53 17.33 -2.02
N PRO A 282 22.88 18.01 -2.97
CA PRO A 282 23.59 18.87 -3.90
C PRO A 282 24.17 20.09 -3.17
N ARG A 283 25.28 20.63 -3.69
CA ARG A 283 25.90 21.83 -3.13
C ARG A 283 25.19 23.13 -3.53
N GLU A 284 24.48 23.10 -4.66
CA GLU A 284 23.71 24.21 -5.23
C GLU A 284 22.43 23.65 -5.87
N SER A 285 21.31 24.35 -5.70
CA SER A 285 20.03 24.05 -6.35
C SER A 285 20.02 24.49 -7.81
N ALA A 286 19.11 23.91 -8.59
CA ALA A 286 18.77 24.39 -9.93
C ALA A 286 17.25 24.66 -9.96
N PRO A 287 16.79 25.67 -10.72
CA PRO A 287 15.36 25.97 -10.82
C PRO A 287 14.54 24.74 -11.22
N GLY A 288 13.46 24.47 -10.49
CA GLY A 288 12.56 23.33 -10.73
C GLY A 288 13.12 21.96 -10.36
N ARG A 289 14.33 21.87 -9.79
CA ARG A 289 15.00 20.60 -9.48
C ARG A 289 14.72 20.14 -8.04
N TRP A 290 14.19 18.94 -7.92
CA TRP A 290 14.05 18.20 -6.67
C TRP A 290 15.15 17.14 -6.58
N THR A 291 15.81 17.04 -5.43
CA THR A 291 16.83 16.00 -5.20
C THR A 291 16.48 15.16 -3.99
N ALA A 292 16.53 13.84 -4.13
CA ALA A 292 16.27 12.89 -3.06
C ALA A 292 17.54 12.13 -2.69
N VAL A 293 17.79 11.98 -1.40
CA VAL A 293 18.93 11.24 -0.85
C VAL A 293 18.38 10.21 0.12
N ALA A 294 18.78 8.95 -0.06
CA ALA A 294 18.35 7.88 0.84
C ALA A 294 18.87 8.14 2.26
N ALA A 295 18.03 7.88 3.25
CA ALA A 295 18.36 8.02 4.67
C ALA A 295 17.82 6.80 5.45
N PRO A 296 18.39 6.45 6.62
CA PRO A 296 17.83 5.40 7.45
C PRO A 296 16.34 5.66 7.74
N GLY A 297 15.48 4.69 7.42
CA GLY A 297 14.02 4.82 7.60
C GLY A 297 13.28 5.62 6.53
N GLY A 298 13.97 6.18 5.52
CA GLY A 298 13.32 6.88 4.41
C GLY A 298 14.26 7.70 3.53
N ALA A 299 14.01 9.01 3.42
CA ALA A 299 14.76 9.90 2.54
C ALA A 299 14.83 11.34 3.05
N ALA A 300 15.85 12.07 2.60
CA ALA A 300 15.86 13.53 2.63
C ALA A 300 15.56 14.05 1.21
N VAL A 301 14.63 15.00 1.10
CA VAL A 301 14.28 15.66 -0.16
C VAL A 301 14.63 17.13 -0.06
N VAL A 302 15.37 17.61 -1.04
CA VAL A 302 15.67 19.03 -1.25
C VAL A 302 14.76 19.55 -2.35
N ASP A 303 13.97 20.57 -2.03
CA ASP A 303 13.09 21.25 -2.99
C ASP A 303 13.85 22.31 -3.83
N PRO A 304 13.23 22.86 -4.89
CA PRO A 304 13.88 23.84 -5.75
C PRO A 304 14.28 25.16 -5.07
N ASP A 305 13.71 25.46 -3.91
CA ASP A 305 13.96 26.66 -3.10
C ASP A 305 14.96 26.39 -1.95
N ASP A 306 15.72 25.29 -2.04
CA ASP A 306 16.68 24.79 -1.03
C ASP A 306 16.04 24.38 0.32
N GLY A 307 14.72 24.20 0.35
CA GLY A 307 14.02 23.63 1.49
C GLY A 307 14.36 22.15 1.66
N GLN A 308 14.69 21.74 2.88
CA GLN A 308 15.02 20.35 3.20
C GLN A 308 13.89 19.71 3.99
N HIS A 309 13.42 18.58 3.47
CA HIS A 309 12.29 17.83 4.01
C HIS A 309 12.71 16.39 4.31
N HIS A 310 12.31 15.88 5.46
CA HIS A 310 12.49 14.47 5.77
C HIS A 310 11.23 13.69 5.35
N LEU A 311 11.44 12.52 4.76
CA LEU A 311 10.41 11.57 4.41
C LEU A 311 10.66 10.29 5.18
N ASP A 312 9.70 9.89 6.00
CA ASP A 312 9.64 8.53 6.53
C ASP A 312 8.98 7.63 5.46
N LEU A 313 9.61 6.49 5.15
CA LEU A 313 9.11 5.56 4.13
C LEU A 313 8.87 4.19 4.75
N LEU A 314 7.63 3.71 4.66
CA LEU A 314 7.30 2.32 5.00
C LEU A 314 7.86 1.32 4.00
N LEU A 315 8.02 1.75 2.74
CA LEU A 315 8.46 0.90 1.65
C LEU A 315 9.98 1.07 1.44
N PRO A 316 10.79 0.02 1.66
CA PRO A 316 12.24 0.10 1.51
C PRO A 316 12.68 0.29 0.04
N GLY A 317 13.92 0.72 -0.16
CA GLY A 317 14.61 0.67 -1.45
C GLY A 317 14.73 1.98 -2.20
N ARG A 318 15.85 2.13 -2.94
CA ARG A 318 16.20 3.35 -3.70
C ARG A 318 15.10 3.80 -4.67
N TYR A 319 14.41 2.90 -5.35
CA TYR A 319 13.34 3.29 -6.28
C TYR A 319 12.10 3.84 -5.54
N ASN A 320 11.87 3.45 -4.28
CA ASN A 320 10.80 4.03 -3.47
C ASN A 320 11.17 5.41 -2.94
N VAL A 321 12.47 5.69 -2.71
CA VAL A 321 12.97 7.05 -2.50
C VAL A 321 12.65 7.92 -3.72
N THR A 322 12.92 7.43 -4.93
CA THR A 322 12.59 8.13 -6.18
C THR A 322 11.07 8.35 -6.33
N ASN A 323 10.25 7.33 -6.09
CA ASN A 323 8.79 7.43 -6.17
C ASN A 323 8.24 8.43 -5.15
N ALA A 324 8.79 8.45 -3.92
CA ALA A 324 8.35 9.36 -2.86
C ALA A 324 8.71 10.80 -3.18
N ALA A 325 9.94 11.06 -3.65
CA ALA A 325 10.35 12.39 -4.09
C ALA A 325 9.49 12.90 -5.26
N LEU A 326 9.20 12.01 -6.23
CA LEU A 326 8.29 12.32 -7.32
C LEU A 326 6.87 12.63 -6.82
N ALA A 327 6.37 11.88 -5.83
CA ALA A 327 5.07 12.14 -5.23
C ALA A 327 5.00 13.50 -4.53
N VAL A 328 6.03 13.88 -3.76
CA VAL A 328 6.10 15.22 -3.14
C VAL A 328 6.08 16.32 -4.21
N ALA A 329 6.92 16.20 -5.23
CA ALA A 329 7.01 17.18 -6.31
C ALA A 329 5.69 17.31 -7.10
N LEU A 330 4.98 16.20 -7.32
CA LEU A 330 3.63 16.20 -7.91
C LEU A 330 2.61 16.92 -7.02
N CYS A 331 2.66 16.69 -5.70
CA CYS A 331 1.77 17.37 -4.75
C CYS A 331 2.04 18.88 -4.71
N ALA A 332 3.32 19.27 -4.71
CA ALA A 332 3.72 20.68 -4.76
C ALA A 332 3.24 21.35 -6.05
N ALA A 333 3.40 20.69 -7.21
CA ALA A 333 2.89 21.18 -8.50
C ALA A 333 1.35 21.28 -8.54
N ALA A 334 0.65 20.46 -7.75
CA ALA A 334 -0.80 20.54 -7.55
C ALA A 334 -1.23 21.57 -6.49
N GLY A 335 -0.29 22.36 -5.97
CA GLY A 335 -0.54 23.43 -4.99
C GLY A 335 -0.72 22.96 -3.55
N ALA A 336 -0.28 21.76 -3.20
CA ALA A 336 -0.30 21.27 -1.82
C ALA A 336 0.89 21.80 -1.00
N ASP A 337 0.69 21.93 0.31
CA ASP A 337 1.77 22.24 1.25
C ASP A 337 2.77 21.06 1.34
N VAL A 338 4.04 21.35 1.07
CA VAL A 338 5.10 20.33 0.97
C VAL A 338 5.30 19.62 2.31
N ALA A 339 5.31 20.33 3.43
CA ALA A 339 5.54 19.74 4.74
C ALA A 339 4.41 18.75 5.12
N ARG A 340 3.15 19.11 4.86
CA ARG A 340 2.01 18.20 5.04
C ARG A 340 2.02 17.02 4.08
N ALA A 341 2.40 17.26 2.82
CA ALA A 341 2.56 16.19 1.84
C ALA A 341 3.61 15.16 2.28
N CYS A 342 4.78 15.64 2.74
CA CYS A 342 5.85 14.80 3.30
C CYS A 342 5.36 13.97 4.49
N ALA A 343 4.63 14.58 5.44
CA ALA A 343 4.07 13.85 6.58
C ALA A 343 3.09 12.74 6.14
N GLY A 344 2.26 12.99 5.12
CA GLY A 344 1.31 11.99 4.60
C GLY A 344 1.95 10.81 3.88
N ILE A 345 3.18 10.95 3.37
CA ILE A 345 3.90 9.85 2.70
C ILE A 345 4.26 8.73 3.70
N ALA A 346 4.50 9.07 4.97
CA ALA A 346 4.80 8.10 6.01
C ALA A 346 3.69 7.05 6.20
N ASP A 347 2.44 7.42 5.90
CA ASP A 347 1.27 6.53 6.02
C ASP A 347 0.90 5.82 4.70
N ALA A 348 1.67 6.04 3.62
CA ALA A 348 1.33 5.53 2.31
C ALA A 348 1.55 4.01 2.22
N VAL A 349 0.46 3.25 2.28
CA VAL A 349 0.45 1.81 2.06
C VAL A 349 -0.13 1.49 0.68
N VAL A 350 0.64 0.78 -0.13
CA VAL A 350 0.23 0.33 -1.46
C VAL A 350 -0.19 -1.13 -1.36
N PRO A 351 -1.48 -1.46 -1.55
CA PRO A 351 -1.95 -2.82 -1.39
C PRO A 351 -1.19 -3.79 -2.29
N GLY A 352 -0.60 -4.82 -1.70
CA GLY A 352 0.15 -5.86 -2.38
C GLY A 352 1.47 -5.44 -3.04
N ARG A 353 2.09 -4.33 -2.61
CA ARG A 353 3.42 -3.89 -3.09
C ARG A 353 4.33 -3.63 -1.90
N LEU A 354 5.16 -4.61 -1.56
CA LEU A 354 5.95 -4.64 -0.33
C LEU A 354 5.12 -4.22 0.89
N GLU A 355 3.83 -4.61 0.92
CA GLU A 355 2.86 -4.14 1.91
C GLU A 355 3.22 -4.74 3.27
N PRO A 356 3.61 -3.92 4.27
CA PRO A 356 3.95 -4.42 5.59
C PRO A 356 2.70 -4.93 6.31
N VAL A 357 2.80 -6.12 6.89
CA VAL A 357 1.76 -6.71 7.73
C VAL A 357 2.28 -6.80 9.16
N ARG A 358 1.68 -6.01 10.06
CA ARG A 358 2.02 -5.97 11.48
C ARG A 358 0.91 -6.60 12.31
N ALA A 359 1.30 -7.47 13.25
CA ALA A 359 0.43 -8.07 14.26
C ALA A 359 1.18 -8.30 15.59
N GLY A 360 2.18 -7.46 15.90
CA GLY A 360 2.98 -7.54 17.14
C GLY A 360 4.29 -8.32 17.05
N GLN A 361 4.67 -8.82 15.86
CA GLN A 361 5.93 -9.51 15.66
C GLN A 361 7.15 -8.55 15.60
N ASP A 362 8.35 -9.09 15.84
CA ASP A 362 9.64 -8.39 15.89
C ASP A 362 10.49 -8.57 14.62
N PHE A 363 9.85 -8.92 13.51
CA PHE A 363 10.49 -9.12 12.21
C PHE A 363 9.61 -8.56 11.09
N LEU A 364 10.21 -8.22 9.95
CA LEU A 364 9.49 -7.64 8.83
C LEU A 364 8.68 -8.73 8.13
N ALA A 365 7.37 -8.54 7.99
CA ALA A 365 6.51 -9.41 7.20
C ALA A 365 5.83 -8.57 6.13
N VAL A 366 5.97 -8.95 4.86
CA VAL A 366 5.50 -8.17 3.70
C VAL A 366 4.78 -9.03 2.67
N VAL A 367 3.78 -8.44 2.02
CA VAL A 367 3.06 -9.04 0.88
C VAL A 367 3.40 -8.29 -0.41
N ASP A 368 3.76 -9.01 -1.47
CA ASP A 368 4.10 -8.42 -2.76
C ASP A 368 3.52 -9.18 -3.98
N TYR A 369 3.19 -8.46 -5.04
CA TYR A 369 2.64 -9.00 -6.29
C TYR A 369 3.69 -9.58 -7.26
N ALA A 370 4.95 -9.69 -6.86
CA ALA A 370 6.01 -10.27 -7.69
C ALA A 370 5.69 -11.71 -8.13
N HIS A 371 5.25 -11.87 -9.38
CA HIS A 371 4.82 -13.14 -9.98
C HIS A 371 5.55 -13.47 -11.31
N LYS A 372 6.67 -12.77 -11.57
CA LYS A 372 7.60 -12.98 -12.70
C LYS A 372 9.03 -13.07 -12.16
N PRO A 373 9.96 -13.80 -12.81
CA PRO A 373 11.33 -14.01 -12.30
C PRO A 373 12.05 -12.71 -11.95
N ALA A 374 12.12 -11.75 -12.88
CA ALA A 374 12.78 -10.47 -12.65
C ALA A 374 12.14 -9.64 -11.51
N ALA A 375 10.83 -9.75 -11.31
CA ALA A 375 10.14 -9.08 -10.21
C ALA A 375 10.49 -9.71 -8.85
N VAL A 376 10.60 -11.04 -8.79
CA VAL A 376 11.04 -11.78 -7.60
C VAL A 376 12.49 -11.42 -7.25
N GLU A 377 13.37 -11.34 -8.24
CA GLU A 377 14.77 -10.91 -8.04
C GLU A 377 14.85 -9.49 -7.50
N ALA A 378 14.12 -8.54 -8.11
CA ALA A 378 14.13 -7.14 -7.71
C ALA A 378 13.62 -6.93 -6.27
N VAL A 379 12.52 -7.60 -5.90
CA VAL A 379 11.95 -7.45 -4.55
C VAL A 379 12.87 -8.06 -3.49
N LEU A 380 13.47 -9.23 -3.76
CA LEU A 380 14.41 -9.85 -2.83
C LEU A 380 15.71 -9.05 -2.70
N ALA A 381 16.23 -8.49 -3.79
CA ALA A 381 17.40 -7.61 -3.75
C ALA A 381 17.13 -6.34 -2.92
N THR A 382 15.92 -5.79 -3.04
CA THR A 382 15.48 -4.65 -2.22
C THR A 382 15.50 -5.00 -0.73
N LEU A 383 14.86 -6.12 -0.38
CA LEU A 383 14.77 -6.56 1.01
C LEU A 383 16.16 -6.92 1.56
N ALA A 384 17.04 -7.51 0.76
CA ALA A 384 18.40 -7.87 1.17
C ALA A 384 19.30 -6.67 1.46
N ALA A 385 19.04 -5.51 0.85
CA ALA A 385 19.80 -4.29 1.13
C ALA A 385 19.48 -3.69 2.51
N GLU A 386 18.30 -4.03 3.07
CA GLU A 386 17.73 -3.38 4.26
C GLU A 386 17.57 -4.36 5.44
N ALA A 387 17.48 -5.66 5.16
CA ALA A 387 17.29 -6.70 6.15
C ALA A 387 18.56 -6.93 6.98
N PRO A 388 18.51 -6.77 8.32
CA PRO A 388 19.63 -7.14 9.18
C PRO A 388 19.77 -8.67 9.32
N GLY A 389 18.71 -9.43 9.06
CA GLY A 389 18.63 -10.89 9.22
C GLY A 389 18.44 -11.68 7.92
N ARG A 390 17.83 -12.86 8.06
CA ARG A 390 17.60 -13.82 6.98
C ARG A 390 16.30 -13.48 6.23
N ILE A 391 16.21 -13.90 4.97
CA ILE A 391 15.01 -13.69 4.14
C ILE A 391 14.34 -15.03 3.87
N GLY A 392 13.08 -15.16 4.26
CA GLY A 392 12.20 -16.25 3.87
C GLY A 392 11.17 -15.78 2.84
N VAL A 393 11.00 -16.53 1.76
CA VAL A 393 10.01 -16.24 0.71
C VAL A 393 9.01 -17.38 0.54
N VAL A 394 7.73 -17.02 0.50
CA VAL A 394 6.63 -17.88 0.10
C VAL A 394 6.18 -17.46 -1.29
N LEU A 395 6.23 -18.36 -2.26
CA LEU A 395 5.81 -18.05 -3.62
C LEU A 395 5.14 -19.23 -4.32
N GLY A 396 4.27 -18.92 -5.27
CA GLY A 396 3.64 -19.89 -6.17
C GLY A 396 3.66 -19.40 -7.61
N ALA A 397 3.07 -20.18 -8.51
CA ALA A 397 2.83 -19.79 -9.89
C ALA A 397 1.39 -20.11 -10.29
N GLY A 398 0.81 -19.31 -11.18
CA GLY A 398 -0.53 -19.55 -11.71
C GLY A 398 -0.54 -20.67 -12.76
N GLY A 399 -1.58 -21.50 -12.72
CA GLY A 399 -1.92 -22.44 -13.80
C GLY A 399 -2.62 -21.74 -14.96
N ASP A 400 -2.72 -22.40 -16.11
CA ASP A 400 -3.20 -21.89 -17.40
C ASP A 400 -2.50 -20.58 -17.81
N ARG A 401 -1.19 -20.53 -17.54
CA ARG A 401 -0.30 -19.40 -17.80
C ARG A 401 1.05 -19.92 -18.29
N ASP A 402 1.93 -19.00 -18.70
CA ASP A 402 3.29 -19.33 -19.13
C ASP A 402 3.99 -20.26 -18.13
N THR A 403 4.35 -21.46 -18.61
CA THR A 403 5.01 -22.50 -17.84
C THR A 403 6.53 -22.27 -17.77
N GLY A 404 7.10 -21.54 -18.74
CA GLY A 404 8.54 -21.29 -18.85
C GLY A 404 9.10 -20.47 -17.69
N LYS A 405 8.29 -19.57 -17.12
CA LYS A 405 8.69 -18.77 -15.96
C LYS A 405 8.78 -19.55 -14.64
N ARG A 406 8.12 -20.71 -14.52
CA ARG A 406 8.01 -21.46 -13.25
C ARG A 406 9.38 -21.84 -12.66
N PRO A 407 10.27 -22.56 -13.38
CA PRO A 407 11.59 -22.87 -12.86
C PRO A 407 12.44 -21.61 -12.64
N GLN A 408 12.30 -20.60 -13.50
CA GLN A 408 13.04 -19.34 -13.37
C GLN A 408 12.67 -18.59 -12.09
N MET A 409 11.40 -18.61 -11.68
CA MET A 409 10.94 -18.02 -10.42
C MET A 409 11.52 -18.75 -9.21
N GLY A 410 11.56 -20.08 -9.24
CA GLY A 410 12.19 -20.87 -8.17
C GLY A 410 13.68 -20.59 -8.04
N ALA A 411 14.38 -20.49 -9.17
CA ALA A 411 15.79 -20.12 -9.22
C ALA A 411 16.02 -18.69 -8.70
N ALA A 412 15.22 -17.72 -9.14
CA ALA A 412 15.27 -16.34 -8.64
C ALA A 412 15.14 -16.26 -7.11
N ALA A 413 14.16 -16.97 -6.54
CA ALA A 413 13.97 -17.05 -5.09
C ALA A 413 15.17 -17.68 -4.38
N ALA A 414 15.66 -18.82 -4.89
CA ALA A 414 16.74 -19.57 -4.25
C ALA A 414 18.12 -18.90 -4.33
N ARG A 415 18.35 -18.00 -5.30
CA ARG A 415 19.56 -17.17 -5.37
C ARG A 415 19.64 -16.14 -4.25
N ALA A 416 18.50 -15.61 -3.79
CA ALA A 416 18.48 -14.42 -2.94
C ALA A 416 17.87 -14.63 -1.53
N ALA A 417 17.07 -15.68 -1.32
CA ALA A 417 16.47 -15.99 -0.03
C ALA A 417 17.21 -17.13 0.70
N ASP A 418 17.10 -17.16 2.04
CA ASP A 418 17.63 -18.22 2.89
C ASP A 418 16.64 -19.40 3.04
N LEU A 419 15.34 -19.08 3.07
CA LEU A 419 14.23 -20.03 3.02
C LEU A 419 13.38 -19.77 1.77
N VAL A 420 13.08 -20.83 1.01
CA VAL A 420 12.12 -20.80 -0.10
C VAL A 420 11.01 -21.81 0.17
N ILE A 421 9.77 -21.33 0.32
CA ILE A 421 8.58 -22.17 0.39
C ILE A 421 7.78 -22.01 -0.91
N VAL A 422 7.72 -23.09 -1.69
CA VAL A 422 6.90 -23.17 -2.89
C VAL A 422 5.50 -23.66 -2.52
N THR A 423 4.48 -22.91 -2.93
CA THR A 423 3.07 -23.18 -2.62
C THR A 423 2.14 -22.89 -3.81
N ASP A 424 0.84 -23.02 -3.58
CA ASP A 424 -0.21 -22.77 -4.56
C ASP A 424 -0.49 -21.26 -4.70
N ASP A 425 -0.69 -20.79 -5.93
CA ASP A 425 -1.19 -19.45 -6.25
C ASP A 425 -2.64 -19.55 -6.72
N ASN A 426 -2.90 -19.46 -8.03
CA ASN A 426 -4.16 -19.80 -8.67
C ASN A 426 -3.91 -21.00 -9.60
N PRO A 427 -4.09 -22.25 -9.13
CA PRO A 427 -3.88 -23.44 -9.97
C PRO A 427 -4.80 -23.51 -11.19
N ARG A 428 -5.99 -22.91 -11.13
CA ARG A 428 -7.00 -22.96 -12.20
C ARG A 428 -7.34 -24.41 -12.56
N SER A 429 -7.21 -24.79 -13.84
CA SER A 429 -7.49 -26.15 -14.30
C SER A 429 -6.29 -27.11 -14.24
N GLU A 430 -5.09 -26.60 -13.93
CA GLU A 430 -3.89 -27.42 -13.81
C GLU A 430 -3.78 -28.09 -12.43
N ASP A 431 -3.09 -29.24 -12.37
CA ASP A 431 -2.72 -29.90 -11.12
C ASP A 431 -1.77 -29.00 -10.31
N PRO A 432 -2.17 -28.55 -9.09
CA PRO A 432 -1.32 -27.70 -8.26
C PRO A 432 0.04 -28.33 -7.95
N ALA A 433 0.11 -29.66 -7.78
CA ALA A 433 1.35 -30.35 -7.46
C ALA A 433 2.36 -30.27 -8.62
N ALA A 434 1.89 -30.40 -9.87
CA ALA A 434 2.74 -30.27 -11.04
C ALA A 434 3.33 -28.85 -11.17
N ILE A 435 2.54 -27.82 -10.86
CA ILE A 435 3.01 -26.43 -10.86
C ILE A 435 4.10 -26.24 -9.82
N ARG A 436 3.86 -26.66 -8.57
CA ARG A 436 4.84 -26.52 -7.47
C ARG A 436 6.13 -27.28 -7.79
N ALA A 437 6.03 -28.50 -8.31
CA ALA A 437 7.18 -29.31 -8.69
C ALA A 437 8.08 -28.60 -9.71
N ALA A 438 7.51 -27.90 -10.69
CA ALA A 438 8.28 -27.13 -11.68
C ALA A 438 9.04 -25.95 -11.06
N VAL A 439 8.43 -25.24 -10.10
CA VAL A 439 9.09 -24.14 -9.39
C VAL A 439 10.19 -24.68 -8.46
N VAL A 440 9.91 -25.76 -7.71
CA VAL A 440 10.90 -26.43 -6.84
C VAL A 440 12.10 -26.93 -7.65
N ALA A 441 11.87 -27.49 -8.84
CA ALA A 441 12.94 -27.95 -9.72
C ALA A 441 13.90 -26.82 -10.09
N GLY A 442 13.38 -25.63 -10.36
CA GLY A 442 14.20 -24.44 -10.60
C GLY A 442 15.00 -23.99 -9.38
N ALA A 443 14.39 -23.98 -8.20
CA ALA A 443 15.06 -23.62 -6.94
C ALA A 443 16.20 -24.59 -6.59
N ARG A 444 15.99 -25.90 -6.79
CA ARG A 444 16.98 -26.95 -6.51
C ARG A 444 18.02 -27.12 -7.62
N GLY A 445 17.73 -26.69 -8.84
CA GLY A 445 18.59 -26.85 -10.01
C GLY A 445 19.78 -25.89 -10.07
N LEU A 446 19.85 -24.90 -9.17
CA LEU A 446 21.01 -24.02 -9.03
C LEU A 446 22.21 -24.79 -8.48
N ALA A 447 23.40 -24.44 -8.96
CA ALA A 447 24.66 -24.85 -8.33
C ALA A 447 24.73 -24.32 -6.89
N ASP A 448 25.41 -25.05 -6.01
CA ASP A 448 25.49 -24.67 -4.59
C ASP A 448 26.13 -23.28 -4.40
N ASP A 449 27.12 -22.91 -5.24
CA ASP A 449 27.77 -21.60 -5.19
C ASP A 449 26.85 -20.43 -5.59
N ASP A 450 25.84 -20.70 -6.42
CA ASP A 450 24.86 -19.71 -6.86
C ASP A 450 23.60 -19.70 -5.97
N ARG A 451 23.50 -20.61 -4.99
CA ARG A 451 22.28 -20.82 -4.20
C ARG A 451 22.47 -20.38 -2.76
N ARG A 452 21.85 -19.24 -2.40
CA ARG A 452 21.74 -18.79 -1.01
C ARG A 452 20.79 -19.65 -0.18
N ALA A 453 19.73 -20.18 -0.79
CA ALA A 453 18.72 -20.94 -0.07
C ALA A 453 19.31 -22.23 0.52
N THR A 454 19.24 -22.33 1.84
CA THR A 454 19.65 -23.52 2.61
C THR A 454 18.44 -24.39 2.97
N ASP A 455 17.23 -23.85 2.86
CA ASP A 455 15.97 -24.52 3.17
C ASP A 455 14.97 -24.31 2.02
N ILE A 456 14.62 -25.39 1.32
CA ILE A 456 13.66 -25.37 0.20
C ILE A 456 12.54 -26.36 0.52
N ARG A 457 11.34 -25.82 0.71
CA ARG A 457 10.14 -26.57 1.11
C ARG A 457 9.09 -26.51 0.03
N GLU A 458 8.39 -27.61 -0.16
CA GLU A 458 7.15 -27.66 -0.94
C GLU A 458 5.99 -27.84 0.03
N VAL A 459 5.05 -26.90 0.06
CA VAL A 459 3.90 -26.93 0.96
C VAL A 459 2.64 -26.65 0.16
N GLY A 460 1.80 -27.68 -0.01
CA GLY A 460 0.45 -27.51 -0.55
C GLY A 460 -0.44 -26.74 0.42
N GLY A 461 -1.32 -25.90 -0.12
CA GLY A 461 -2.15 -25.00 0.67
C GLY A 461 -1.41 -23.73 1.08
N ARG A 462 -1.80 -22.61 0.47
CA ARG A 462 -1.11 -21.31 0.63
C ARG A 462 -1.08 -20.80 2.07
N ALA A 463 -2.15 -20.99 2.84
CA ALA A 463 -2.18 -20.60 4.26
C ALA A 463 -1.18 -21.40 5.11
N ALA A 464 -1.04 -22.70 4.87
CA ALA A 464 -0.07 -23.54 5.58
C ALA A 464 1.37 -23.13 5.25
N ALA A 465 1.65 -22.75 4.00
CA ALA A 465 2.94 -22.23 3.59
C ALA A 465 3.29 -20.90 4.28
N ILE A 466 2.33 -19.98 4.36
CA ILE A 466 2.48 -18.69 5.08
C ILE A 466 2.77 -18.95 6.57
N ALA A 467 1.99 -19.81 7.22
CA ALA A 467 2.20 -20.17 8.63
C ALA A 467 3.59 -20.80 8.85
N ALA A 468 4.06 -21.66 7.93
CA ALA A 468 5.38 -22.27 8.01
C ALA A 468 6.53 -21.25 7.87
N ALA A 469 6.38 -20.21 7.06
CA ALA A 469 7.35 -19.12 6.95
C ALA A 469 7.35 -18.25 8.21
N VAL A 470 6.17 -17.89 8.73
CA VAL A 470 6.03 -17.16 10.00
C VAL A 470 6.64 -17.93 11.16
N ALA A 471 6.47 -19.26 11.21
CA ALA A 471 7.08 -20.11 12.24
C ALA A 471 8.62 -20.15 12.14
N TRP A 472 9.19 -20.10 10.94
CA TRP A 472 10.63 -20.14 10.69
C TRP A 472 11.36 -18.84 11.09
N ALA A 473 10.67 -17.70 11.02
CA ALA A 473 11.25 -16.38 11.25
C ALA A 473 11.73 -16.19 12.70
N ARG A 474 12.79 -15.38 12.85
CA ARG A 474 13.35 -14.89 14.11
C ARG A 474 13.38 -13.36 14.08
N SER A 475 13.66 -12.74 15.22
CA SER A 475 13.87 -11.29 15.32
C SER A 475 14.83 -10.78 14.25
N GLY A 476 14.46 -9.70 13.56
CA GLY A 476 15.25 -9.10 12.48
C GLY A 476 15.25 -9.84 11.12
N ASP A 477 14.61 -11.01 11.00
CA ASP A 477 14.41 -11.67 9.71
C ASP A 477 13.35 -10.92 8.85
N VAL A 478 13.19 -11.35 7.60
CA VAL A 478 12.13 -10.91 6.69
C VAL A 478 11.33 -12.11 6.20
N VAL A 479 10.00 -12.00 6.23
CA VAL A 479 9.06 -12.91 5.58
C VAL A 479 8.39 -12.19 4.42
N LEU A 480 8.65 -12.65 3.20
CA LEU A 480 8.01 -12.18 1.97
C LEU A 480 6.97 -13.19 1.49
N VAL A 481 5.71 -12.76 1.36
CA VAL A 481 4.66 -13.52 0.68
C VAL A 481 4.47 -12.92 -0.72
N ALA A 482 4.94 -13.63 -1.74
CA ALA A 482 4.96 -13.14 -3.12
C ALA A 482 3.91 -13.86 -4.01
N GLY A 483 3.48 -13.17 -5.06
CA GLY A 483 2.65 -13.71 -6.14
C GLY A 483 1.32 -12.99 -6.28
N LYS A 484 0.45 -13.06 -5.25
CA LYS A 484 -0.92 -12.53 -5.32
C LYS A 484 -1.02 -11.04 -5.01
N GLY A 485 -0.15 -10.51 -4.15
CA GLY A 485 -0.16 -9.09 -3.80
C GLY A 485 -1.53 -8.63 -3.27
N HIS A 486 -2.24 -7.83 -4.07
CA HIS A 486 -3.56 -7.29 -3.76
C HIS A 486 -4.72 -8.20 -4.22
N GLU A 487 -4.42 -9.22 -5.05
CA GLU A 487 -5.43 -10.14 -5.56
C GLU A 487 -6.05 -10.95 -4.42
N THR A 488 -7.38 -10.91 -4.36
CA THR A 488 -8.16 -11.77 -3.48
C THR A 488 -8.69 -12.99 -4.22
N GLY A 489 -8.88 -14.05 -3.47
CA GLY A 489 -9.37 -15.36 -3.85
C GLY A 489 -8.30 -16.27 -4.46
N GLN A 490 -8.57 -17.57 -4.44
CA GLN A 490 -7.75 -18.63 -5.00
C GLN A 490 -8.60 -19.48 -5.96
N GLU A 491 -8.26 -19.44 -7.24
CA GLU A 491 -9.02 -20.15 -8.28
C GLU A 491 -8.55 -21.61 -8.43
N VAL A 492 -9.46 -22.56 -8.21
CA VAL A 492 -9.24 -24.00 -8.37
C VAL A 492 -10.42 -24.61 -9.12
N ASN A 493 -10.16 -25.22 -10.28
CA ASN A 493 -11.17 -25.86 -11.13
C ASN A 493 -12.42 -24.98 -11.40
N GLY A 494 -12.21 -23.70 -11.69
CA GLY A 494 -13.27 -22.73 -11.97
C GLY A 494 -14.01 -22.19 -10.75
N VAL A 495 -13.65 -22.62 -9.54
CA VAL A 495 -14.18 -22.09 -8.27
C VAL A 495 -13.18 -21.11 -7.67
N LYS A 496 -13.61 -19.89 -7.37
CA LYS A 496 -12.81 -18.88 -6.66
C LYS A 496 -13.10 -18.97 -5.16
N HIS A 497 -12.19 -19.56 -4.40
CA HIS A 497 -12.26 -19.64 -2.94
C HIS A 497 -11.78 -18.33 -2.31
N ASP A 498 -12.37 -17.89 -1.20
CA ASP A 498 -11.91 -16.68 -0.51
C ASP A 498 -10.50 -16.88 0.07
N PHE A 499 -9.60 -15.97 -0.26
CA PHE A 499 -8.22 -15.99 0.19
C PHE A 499 -7.59 -14.60 0.05
N ASP A 500 -6.85 -14.13 1.05
CA ASP A 500 -6.11 -12.87 0.97
C ASP A 500 -4.79 -13.04 1.73
N ASP A 501 -3.66 -12.89 1.02
CA ASP A 501 -2.33 -13.04 1.60
C ASP A 501 -2.13 -12.16 2.84
N ARG A 502 -2.71 -10.96 2.86
CA ARG A 502 -2.55 -9.98 3.93
C ARG A 502 -3.32 -10.38 5.18
N VAL A 503 -4.53 -10.90 4.99
CA VAL A 503 -5.37 -11.39 6.09
C VAL A 503 -4.75 -12.63 6.69
N VAL A 504 -4.39 -13.61 5.85
CA VAL A 504 -3.82 -14.89 6.29
C VAL A 504 -2.45 -14.70 6.95
N LEU A 505 -1.61 -13.80 6.42
CA LEU A 505 -0.33 -13.46 7.05
C LEU A 505 -0.55 -12.80 8.41
N ARG A 506 -1.49 -11.85 8.52
CA ARG A 506 -1.83 -11.20 9.80
C ARG A 506 -2.32 -12.20 10.84
N GLU A 507 -3.18 -13.13 10.44
CA GLU A 507 -3.67 -14.20 11.32
C GLU A 507 -2.55 -15.11 11.80
N ALA A 508 -1.65 -15.55 10.90
CA ALA A 508 -0.50 -16.38 11.27
C ALA A 508 0.45 -15.65 12.23
N LEU A 509 0.69 -14.35 12.01
CA LEU A 509 1.49 -13.51 12.89
C LEU A 509 0.83 -13.34 14.26
N ALA A 510 -0.47 -13.03 14.30
CA ALA A 510 -1.23 -12.89 15.54
C ALA A 510 -1.23 -14.19 16.36
N GLN A 511 -1.39 -15.34 15.71
CA GLN A 511 -1.29 -16.66 16.37
C GLN A 511 0.10 -16.91 16.96
N ARG A 512 1.17 -16.54 16.23
CA ARG A 512 2.54 -16.65 16.73
C ARG A 512 2.77 -15.76 17.95
N VAL A 513 2.26 -14.53 17.93
CA VAL A 513 2.40 -13.58 19.05
C VAL A 513 1.58 -14.05 20.26
N ALA A 514 0.34 -14.49 20.05
CA ALA A 514 -0.50 -15.02 21.11
C ALA A 514 0.07 -16.28 21.78
N GLY A 515 0.88 -17.07 21.06
CA GLY A 515 1.60 -18.23 21.60
C GLY A 515 2.89 -17.90 22.36
N ARG A 516 3.25 -16.62 22.55
CA ARG A 516 4.44 -16.22 23.33
C ARG A 516 4.08 -16.06 24.81
N PRO A 517 4.87 -16.65 25.73
CA PRO A 517 4.60 -16.46 27.15
C PRO A 517 4.92 -15.03 27.60
N ILE A 518 4.26 -14.60 28.67
CA ILE A 518 4.68 -13.44 29.46
C ILE A 518 5.95 -13.81 30.21
N VAL A 519 7.02 -13.03 30.03
CA VAL A 519 8.30 -13.26 30.73
C VAL A 519 8.33 -12.43 32.00
N VAL A 520 8.40 -13.07 33.15
CA VAL A 520 8.55 -12.39 34.45
C VAL A 520 10.00 -12.45 34.91
N LEU A 521 10.58 -11.29 35.22
CA LEU A 521 11.87 -11.14 35.88
C LEU A 521 11.62 -10.78 37.34
N ASP A 522 11.98 -11.64 38.28
CA ASP A 522 11.77 -11.40 39.71
C ASP A 522 13.10 -11.22 40.45
N ALA A 523 13.30 -10.05 41.06
CA ALA A 523 14.47 -9.71 41.88
C ALA A 523 14.29 -10.01 43.39
N GLY A 524 13.16 -10.57 43.81
CA GLY A 524 12.90 -10.97 45.21
C GLY A 524 12.31 -9.85 46.08
N THR A 525 11.66 -10.22 47.18
CA THR A 525 10.96 -9.28 48.08
C THR A 525 11.90 -8.42 48.90
N ASP A 526 13.12 -8.89 49.13
CA ASP A 526 14.15 -8.21 49.93
C ASP A 526 15.11 -7.38 49.06
N ALA A 527 14.77 -7.18 47.78
CA ALA A 527 15.59 -6.48 46.79
C ALA A 527 16.02 -5.09 47.28
N SER A 528 17.30 -4.79 47.15
CA SER A 528 17.86 -3.47 47.42
C SER A 528 17.64 -2.50 46.26
N VAL A 529 17.92 -1.21 46.49
CA VAL A 529 17.98 -0.20 45.41
C VAL A 529 18.94 -0.62 44.28
N ALA A 530 20.06 -1.26 44.63
CA ALA A 530 21.03 -1.75 43.66
C ALA A 530 20.45 -2.89 42.80
N ASP A 531 19.71 -3.80 43.42
CA ASP A 531 19.01 -4.90 42.73
C ASP A 531 17.92 -4.35 41.81
N GLY A 532 17.14 -3.36 42.26
CA GLY A 532 16.18 -2.64 41.41
C GLY A 532 16.84 -2.00 40.18
N SER A 533 18.01 -1.39 40.36
CA SER A 533 18.78 -0.81 39.24
C SER A 533 19.31 -1.87 38.27
N ALA A 534 19.73 -3.03 38.78
CA ALA A 534 20.16 -4.16 37.97
C ALA A 534 18.98 -4.78 37.21
N LEU A 535 17.83 -4.91 37.86
CA LEU A 535 16.57 -5.38 37.28
C LEU A 535 16.13 -4.51 36.11
N VAL A 536 16.18 -3.18 36.23
CA VAL A 536 15.83 -2.26 35.12
C VAL A 536 16.74 -2.49 33.91
N ARG A 537 18.05 -2.62 34.11
CA ARG A 537 18.98 -2.91 33.00
C ARG A 537 18.67 -4.26 32.36
N ARG A 538 18.43 -5.29 33.17
CA ARG A 538 18.13 -6.64 32.68
C ARG A 538 16.77 -6.73 32.01
N LEU A 539 15.77 -5.99 32.48
CA LEU A 539 14.47 -5.81 31.82
C LEU A 539 14.69 -5.28 30.40
N VAL A 540 15.45 -4.20 30.25
CA VAL A 540 15.73 -3.62 28.93
C VAL A 540 16.47 -4.60 28.02
N THR A 541 17.45 -5.34 28.55
CA THR A 541 18.17 -6.37 27.77
C THR A 541 17.26 -7.52 27.34
N VAL A 542 16.49 -8.10 28.27
CA VAL A 542 15.58 -9.21 27.97
C VAL A 542 14.47 -8.75 27.02
N ALA A 543 13.98 -7.52 27.19
CA ALA A 543 13.01 -6.93 26.29
C ALA A 543 13.58 -6.79 24.88
N ALA A 544 14.80 -6.28 24.72
CA ALA A 544 15.48 -6.21 23.43
C ALA A 544 15.64 -7.60 22.78
N ASP A 545 16.05 -8.62 23.56
CA ASP A 545 16.20 -10.00 23.08
C ASP A 545 14.86 -10.67 22.71
N SER A 546 13.76 -10.20 23.31
CA SER A 546 12.40 -10.73 23.11
C SER A 546 11.60 -9.90 22.10
N GLY A 547 12.14 -8.80 21.58
CA GLY A 547 11.37 -7.86 20.74
C GLY A 547 10.25 -7.13 21.48
N ALA A 548 10.38 -6.91 22.80
CA ALA A 548 9.50 -6.06 23.60
C ALA A 548 10.15 -4.69 23.84
N GLY A 549 9.34 -3.62 23.98
CA GLY A 549 9.81 -2.29 24.39
C GLY A 549 9.65 -1.15 23.36
N SER A 550 10.16 0.03 23.72
CA SER A 550 9.80 1.33 23.13
C SER A 550 10.07 1.59 21.64
N ALA A 551 10.82 0.71 20.95
CA ALA A 551 10.96 0.81 19.49
C ALA A 551 9.60 0.66 18.76
N HIS A 552 8.57 0.19 19.48
CA HIS A 552 7.22 -0.06 18.99
C HIS A 552 6.14 0.70 19.78
N ARG A 553 6.50 1.81 20.44
CA ARG A 553 5.59 2.61 21.26
C ARG A 553 4.46 3.17 20.37
N GLY A 554 3.23 2.70 20.57
CA GLY A 554 2.04 3.14 19.83
C GLY A 554 1.52 2.17 18.76
N ASP A 555 2.24 1.08 18.44
CA ASP A 555 1.74 0.04 17.54
C ASP A 555 0.76 -0.89 18.29
N PRO A 556 -0.49 -1.07 17.81
CA PRO A 556 -1.43 -2.00 18.42
C PRO A 556 -0.86 -3.43 18.46
N GLY A 557 -0.71 -3.99 19.66
CA GLY A 557 -0.25 -5.37 19.86
C GLY A 557 1.28 -5.56 19.98
N SER A 558 2.06 -4.48 20.11
CA SER A 558 3.49 -4.61 20.46
C SER A 558 3.69 -5.11 21.89
N SER A 559 4.70 -5.96 22.09
CA SER A 559 5.06 -6.43 23.42
C SER A 559 5.68 -5.30 24.25
N ARG A 560 5.21 -5.14 25.48
CA ARG A 560 5.55 -4.04 26.38
C ARG A 560 6.47 -4.48 27.51
N THR A 561 7.14 -3.50 28.08
CA THR A 561 7.97 -3.64 29.28
C THR A 561 7.26 -3.05 30.49
N TRP A 562 7.17 -3.84 31.55
CA TRP A 562 6.51 -3.45 32.79
C TRP A 562 7.50 -3.49 33.94
N LEU A 563 7.54 -2.44 34.75
CA LEU A 563 8.31 -2.39 35.99
C LEU A 563 7.36 -2.22 37.18
N VAL A 564 7.27 -3.23 38.02
CA VAL A 564 6.48 -3.22 39.27
C VAL A 564 7.43 -3.15 40.47
N LEU A 565 7.34 -2.05 41.22
CA LEU A 565 8.22 -1.74 42.34
C LEU A 565 7.43 -1.56 43.63
N GLY A 566 7.75 -2.36 44.64
CA GLY A 566 7.43 -2.04 46.03
C GLY A 566 8.56 -1.27 46.71
N GLU A 567 8.57 -1.29 48.04
CA GLU A 567 9.65 -0.69 48.82
C GLU A 567 10.93 -1.55 48.72
N LEU A 568 12.03 -0.95 48.26
CA LEU A 568 13.33 -1.60 48.18
C LEU A 568 14.11 -1.37 49.48
N THR A 569 14.93 -2.36 49.85
CA THR A 569 15.79 -2.27 51.04
C THR A 569 16.92 -1.24 50.81
N ASP A 570 17.28 -0.53 51.88
CA ASP A 570 18.32 0.50 51.88
C ASP A 570 19.19 0.43 53.16
N ASP A 571 20.18 1.32 53.26
CA ASP A 571 21.11 1.39 54.40
C ASP A 571 20.45 1.93 55.69
N GLY A 572 19.13 2.15 55.72
CA GLY A 572 18.36 2.66 56.87
C GLY A 572 18.18 4.19 56.91
N ASP A 573 18.50 4.92 55.84
CA ASP A 573 18.30 6.38 55.73
C ASP A 573 17.11 6.69 54.81
N ILE A 574 15.95 6.92 55.43
CA ILE A 574 14.69 7.21 54.73
C ILE A 574 14.82 8.37 53.72
N ALA A 575 15.62 9.40 54.01
CA ALA A 575 15.78 10.52 53.09
C ALA A 575 16.54 10.10 51.82
N ARG A 576 17.55 9.25 51.97
CA ARG A 576 18.32 8.67 50.86
C ARG A 576 17.47 7.65 50.08
N SER A 577 16.72 6.78 50.77
CA SER A 577 15.77 5.84 50.14
C SER A 577 14.79 6.54 49.20
N VAL A 578 14.21 7.67 49.64
CA VAL A 578 13.29 8.48 48.84
C VAL A 578 13.94 8.98 47.54
N VAL A 579 15.18 9.48 47.63
CA VAL A 579 15.93 9.98 46.46
C VAL A 579 16.26 8.85 45.49
N ASP A 580 16.67 7.70 46.03
CA ASP A 580 17.07 6.55 45.24
C ASP A 580 15.89 5.92 44.47
N HIS A 581 14.70 5.84 45.08
CA HIS A 581 13.48 5.35 44.43
C HIS A 581 12.97 6.28 43.31
N ASP A 582 12.98 7.61 43.53
CA ASP A 582 12.69 8.60 42.47
C ASP A 582 13.68 8.46 41.30
N ARG A 583 14.98 8.36 41.60
CA ARG A 583 16.02 8.27 40.58
C ARG A 583 15.92 6.98 39.76
N LEU A 584 15.60 5.86 40.39
CA LEU A 584 15.46 4.55 39.74
C LEU A 584 14.36 4.58 38.67
N THR A 585 13.18 5.08 39.03
CA THR A 585 12.02 5.12 38.13
C THR A 585 12.18 6.15 37.01
N ARG A 586 12.77 7.32 37.27
CA ARG A 586 13.17 8.24 36.19
C ARG A 586 14.11 7.57 35.20
N THR A 587 15.06 6.79 35.71
CA THR A 587 16.02 6.05 34.89
C THR A 587 15.32 4.97 34.08
N ALA A 588 14.38 4.23 34.67
CA ALA A 588 13.56 3.25 33.94
C ALA A 588 12.80 3.89 32.78
N VAL A 589 12.16 5.04 33.01
CA VAL A 589 11.45 5.78 31.95
C VAL A 589 12.40 6.28 30.87
N ARG A 590 13.60 6.78 31.23
CA ARG A 590 14.64 7.18 30.26
C ARG A 590 15.20 6.03 29.45
N LEU A 591 15.24 4.84 30.04
CA LEU A 591 15.59 3.59 29.36
C LEU A 591 14.38 2.97 28.66
N ALA A 592 13.30 3.74 28.55
CA ALA A 592 12.12 3.45 27.75
C ALA A 592 11.36 2.20 28.20
N VAL A 593 11.28 1.99 29.52
CA VAL A 593 10.29 1.11 30.13
C VAL A 593 8.89 1.69 29.89
N ASP A 594 7.98 0.87 29.35
CA ASP A 594 6.66 1.33 28.89
C ASP A 594 5.74 1.67 30.05
N LYS A 595 5.55 0.74 30.99
CA LYS A 595 4.60 0.85 32.11
C LYS A 595 5.33 0.74 33.45
N VAL A 596 5.05 1.65 34.38
CA VAL A 596 5.60 1.62 35.75
C VAL A 596 4.49 1.52 36.79
N VAL A 597 4.55 0.52 37.66
CA VAL A 597 3.60 0.32 38.76
C VAL A 597 4.33 0.39 40.07
N CYS A 598 3.90 1.26 40.97
CA CYS A 598 4.40 1.35 42.33
C CYS A 598 3.38 0.73 43.29
N VAL A 599 3.78 -0.26 44.08
CA VAL A 599 2.91 -1.02 44.98
C VAL A 599 3.23 -0.66 46.43
N GLY A 600 2.23 -0.14 47.15
CA GLY A 600 2.36 0.22 48.56
C GLY A 600 2.27 1.72 48.83
N GLY A 601 2.27 2.06 50.13
CA GLY A 601 1.97 3.41 50.61
C GLY A 601 3.14 4.21 51.18
N SER A 602 4.34 3.62 51.25
CA SER A 602 5.48 4.24 51.93
C SER A 602 6.04 5.47 51.20
N ARG A 603 6.81 6.29 51.92
CA ARG A 603 7.41 7.51 51.35
C ARG A 603 8.31 7.22 50.13
N PRO A 604 9.20 6.21 50.16
CA PRO A 604 10.02 5.87 49.00
C PRO A 604 9.20 5.41 47.78
N VAL A 605 8.17 4.57 47.98
CA VAL A 605 7.29 4.09 46.89
C VAL A 605 6.52 5.24 46.23
N ARG A 606 6.00 6.19 47.02
CA ARG A 606 5.34 7.39 46.48
C ARG A 606 6.32 8.26 45.69
N ALA A 607 7.59 8.34 46.11
CA ALA A 607 8.63 9.06 45.40
C ALA A 607 9.00 8.39 44.07
N ALA A 608 9.09 7.06 44.04
CA ALA A 608 9.22 6.29 42.79
C ALA A 608 8.10 6.60 41.79
N HIS A 609 6.84 6.59 42.24
CA HIS A 609 5.71 6.93 41.36
C HIS A 609 5.83 8.36 40.81
N GLN A 610 6.14 9.33 41.67
CA GLN A 610 6.34 10.73 41.24
C GLN A 610 7.50 10.88 40.26
N GLY A 611 8.60 10.15 40.45
CA GLY A 611 9.73 10.11 39.54
C GLY A 611 9.34 9.65 38.14
N ALA A 612 8.60 8.54 38.04
CA ALA A 612 8.08 8.03 36.77
C ALA A 612 7.14 9.03 36.08
N VAL A 613 6.15 9.58 36.81
CA VAL A 613 5.16 10.53 36.26
C VAL A 613 5.83 11.79 35.71
N MET A 614 6.81 12.33 36.44
CA MET A 614 7.51 13.56 36.05
C MET A 614 8.40 13.38 34.82
N GLU A 615 8.92 12.18 34.58
CA GLU A 615 9.80 11.90 33.45
C GLU A 615 9.03 11.48 32.18
N GLY A 616 7.86 10.83 32.33
CA GLY A 616 7.16 10.12 31.24
C GLY A 616 6.11 10.91 30.45
N SER A 617 5.84 12.17 30.78
CA SER A 617 4.70 12.99 30.30
C SER A 617 3.31 12.45 30.73
N TRP A 618 2.62 13.23 31.57
CA TRP A 618 1.20 13.21 31.94
C TRP A 618 0.45 11.85 32.00
N GLY A 619 0.67 11.09 33.07
CA GLY A 619 -0.41 10.53 33.91
C GLY A 619 -0.99 9.13 33.63
N GLU A 620 -0.78 8.50 32.47
CA GLU A 620 -1.44 7.20 32.16
C GLU A 620 -0.51 5.98 32.18
N GLU A 621 0.79 6.16 31.97
CA GLU A 621 1.80 5.08 31.90
C GLU A 621 2.36 4.65 33.26
N ALA A 622 2.09 5.43 34.32
CA ALA A 622 2.51 5.13 35.68
C ALA A 622 1.30 5.03 36.62
N LYS A 623 1.27 4.02 37.49
CA LYS A 623 0.22 3.83 38.50
C LYS A 623 0.81 3.62 39.88
N LEU A 624 0.13 4.14 40.90
CA LEU A 624 0.36 3.85 42.30
C LEU A 624 -0.85 3.06 42.81
N VAL A 625 -0.61 1.86 43.32
CA VAL A 625 -1.64 0.97 43.90
C VAL A 625 -1.32 0.69 45.36
N ALA A 626 -2.34 0.47 46.17
CA ALA A 626 -2.21 0.26 47.61
C ALA A 626 -1.54 -1.08 47.93
N ASP A 627 -1.88 -2.12 47.19
CA ASP A 627 -1.40 -3.49 47.41
C ASP A 627 -1.50 -4.35 46.13
N ALA A 628 -1.15 -5.62 46.28
CA ALA A 628 -1.15 -6.60 45.20
C ALA A 628 -2.55 -6.98 44.70
N ALA A 629 -3.58 -6.88 45.55
CA ALA A 629 -4.95 -7.21 45.15
C ALA A 629 -5.51 -6.13 44.22
N GLU A 630 -5.21 -4.86 44.50
CA GLU A 630 -5.53 -3.75 43.59
C GLU A 630 -4.79 -3.89 42.24
N LEU A 631 -3.52 -4.32 42.26
CA LEU A 631 -2.78 -4.60 41.03
C LEU A 631 -3.37 -5.78 40.24
N ALA A 632 -3.72 -6.88 40.92
CA ALA A 632 -4.33 -8.04 40.29
C ALA A 632 -5.67 -7.67 39.61
N ALA A 633 -6.53 -6.92 40.30
CA ALA A 633 -7.79 -6.43 39.74
C ALA A 633 -7.58 -5.51 38.53
N LEU A 634 -6.51 -4.70 38.54
CA LEU A 634 -6.13 -3.85 37.41
C LEU A 634 -5.72 -4.69 36.18
N TRP A 635 -5.06 -5.82 36.41
CA TRP A 635 -4.57 -6.72 35.35
C TRP A 635 -5.61 -7.74 34.88
N GLU A 636 -6.64 -8.05 35.66
CA GLU A 636 -7.79 -8.86 35.22
C GLU A 636 -8.60 -8.19 34.10
N GLY A 637 -8.59 -6.85 34.03
CA GLY A 637 -9.28 -6.10 32.98
C GLY A 637 -8.65 -6.24 31.59
N SER A 638 -9.45 -6.03 30.53
CA SER A 638 -9.00 -6.02 29.13
C SER A 638 -8.51 -4.64 28.65
N GLY A 639 -7.97 -3.83 29.56
CA GLY A 639 -7.55 -2.46 29.29
C GLY A 639 -6.06 -2.35 28.93
N ASP A 640 -5.64 -1.13 28.55
CA ASP A 640 -4.24 -0.85 28.22
C ASP A 640 -3.26 -1.07 29.40
N PHE A 641 -3.78 -1.06 30.63
CA PHE A 641 -3.00 -1.32 31.84
C PHE A 641 -3.03 -2.80 32.29
N SER A 642 -2.97 -3.74 31.35
CA SER A 642 -2.94 -5.19 31.61
C SER A 642 -1.86 -5.89 30.76
N PRO A 643 -0.94 -6.70 31.35
CA PRO A 643 0.10 -7.41 30.59
C PRO A 643 -0.48 -8.44 29.60
N ALA A 644 0.05 -8.45 28.38
CA ALA A 644 -0.38 -9.31 27.27
C ALA A 644 0.70 -10.35 26.91
N PRO A 645 0.33 -11.45 26.23
CA PRO A 645 1.30 -12.42 25.70
C PRO A 645 2.48 -11.75 24.99
N GLY A 646 3.71 -12.17 25.31
CA GLY A 646 4.95 -11.59 24.81
C GLY A 646 5.52 -10.41 25.61
N ASP A 647 4.75 -9.82 26.54
CA ASP A 647 5.24 -8.76 27.44
C ASP A 647 6.36 -9.27 28.36
N VAL A 648 7.24 -8.36 28.78
CA VAL A 648 8.28 -8.62 29.79
C VAL A 648 7.97 -7.79 31.04
N VAL A 649 7.77 -8.47 32.16
CA VAL A 649 7.36 -7.88 33.44
C VAL A 649 8.46 -8.06 34.47
N ALA A 650 8.85 -6.98 35.15
CA ALA A 650 9.89 -6.96 36.16
C ALA A 650 9.31 -6.66 37.55
N PHE A 651 9.63 -7.48 38.55
CA PHE A 651 9.20 -7.33 39.95
C PHE A 651 10.39 -7.07 40.87
N ALA A 652 10.27 -6.05 41.75
CA ALA A 652 11.16 -5.91 42.91
C ALA A 652 10.45 -5.27 44.12
N GLY A 653 11.04 -5.46 45.29
CA GLY A 653 10.65 -4.82 46.55
C GLY A 653 9.60 -5.58 47.35
N ALA A 654 9.32 -5.06 48.53
CA ALA A 654 8.54 -5.70 49.59
C ALA A 654 7.02 -5.59 49.35
N TRP A 655 6.46 -6.58 48.66
CA TRP A 655 5.01 -6.76 48.46
C TRP A 655 4.71 -8.22 48.07
N ASP A 656 3.48 -8.69 48.32
CA ASP A 656 3.05 -10.05 47.97
C ASP A 656 2.75 -10.18 46.48
N ARG A 657 3.45 -11.07 45.77
CA ARG A 657 3.30 -11.21 44.31
C ARG A 657 2.28 -12.26 43.92
N GLN A 658 1.86 -13.12 44.85
CA GLN A 658 1.04 -14.28 44.52
C GLN A 658 -0.28 -13.90 43.83
N PRO A 659 -1.04 -12.89 44.29
CA PRO A 659 -2.28 -12.50 43.62
C PRO A 659 -2.08 -12.08 42.16
N VAL A 660 -0.94 -11.45 41.88
CA VAL A 660 -0.60 -10.94 40.56
C VAL A 660 -0.11 -12.06 39.65
N LEU A 661 0.70 -12.99 40.17
CA LEU A 661 1.11 -14.20 39.46
C LEU A 661 -0.09 -15.08 39.11
N ASP A 662 -1.05 -15.21 40.03
CA ASP A 662 -2.31 -15.94 39.80
C ASP A 662 -3.15 -15.29 38.70
N ALA A 663 -3.28 -13.95 38.71
CA ALA A 663 -3.98 -13.20 37.66
C ALA A 663 -3.35 -13.36 36.26
N LEU A 664 -2.04 -13.64 36.19
CA LEU A 664 -1.32 -13.89 34.93
C LEU A 664 -1.22 -15.37 34.55
N ALA A 665 -1.56 -16.29 35.44
CA ALA A 665 -1.33 -17.74 35.25
C ALA A 665 -2.08 -18.31 34.03
N GLU A 666 -3.25 -17.75 33.69
CA GLU A 666 -4.04 -18.17 32.53
C GLU A 666 -3.45 -17.70 31.17
N ARG A 667 -2.40 -16.88 31.19
CA ARG A 667 -1.83 -16.21 30.00
C ARG A 667 -0.48 -16.75 29.54
N ASP A 668 -0.13 -17.96 29.98
CA ASP A 668 1.16 -18.64 29.74
C ASP A 668 2.36 -17.79 30.23
N LEU A 669 2.91 -18.14 31.40
CA LEU A 669 3.89 -17.34 32.12
C LEU A 669 5.21 -18.09 32.30
N VAL A 670 6.33 -17.43 32.02
CA VAL A 670 7.68 -17.94 32.30
C VAL A 670 8.37 -17.03 33.31
N ILE A 671 8.60 -17.54 34.52
CA ILE A 671 9.33 -16.82 35.57
C ILE A 671 10.83 -17.10 35.44
N ARG A 672 11.63 -16.04 35.40
CA ARG A 672 13.09 -16.07 35.43
C ARG A 672 13.57 -15.35 36.69
N PRO A 673 14.16 -16.06 37.68
CA PRO A 673 14.82 -15.39 38.78
C PRO A 673 16.03 -14.60 38.27
N ILE A 674 16.26 -13.42 38.84
CA ILE A 674 17.43 -12.57 38.50
C ILE A 674 18.67 -12.98 39.27
#